data_AF-A0A2E5LV60-F1
#
_entry.id   AF-A0A2E5LV60-F1
#
_cell.length_a   1.000
_cell.length_b   1.000
_cell.length_c   1.000
_cell.angle_alpha   90.00
_cell.angle_beta   90.00
_cell.angle_gamma   90.00
#
_symmetry.space_group_name_H-M   'P 1'
#
loop_
_entity.id
_entity.type
_entity.pdbx_description
1 polymer ?
#
loop_
_entity_poly.entity_id
_entity_poly.type
_entity_poly.pdbx_seq_one_letter_code
_entity_poly.pdbx_strand_id
1 'polypeptide(L)'
;MKHFLFFLFFFFFSFSQNSSVLPKNITTEEKKNLNQYFNSFNSKINSDIFTSPPNFPVRTMAEWEEIQALTIAWEGFEPILTEIVRNSVEECKVIIACDNPSSVNSYLLANNVNTENVEYLNVSTNSIWMRDYGQNTVYKNDVDSIYLVDWIYNRPRPSDDVFPEALSDFLNINLFQTSEYPYQIVATGGNFMSDGFGTAFSSNLVLDENDGTGPYGGVFYPNHTEEEIDNIMNQFMGINNYIKMEELPFDAIHHIDMHMKLLNEETLLVAEYPEGLSDGPQIEENLQYILDNFTTKYGTPFKVIRIPSPPSTSGAYPGSQPGNQTDGYYRTYTNSVFVNKTLLVPFYREEYDTIAQRIYEEALPGYNIVGIDCDNSGSNIISLSGAIHCITHSVGVNDPLLISFKQIDDTCVDESPYVGFQTLVKHKSGISEVNFNYRIEGESNFNSVSMQNNSGDNWNVTMTFDDLSTIEYYVSAVANSGKEQVRPITAPDGFYSFKYEQCEFEDILGCTDSTACNFSITANINDGSCIYPEQYYDCSGNCLNDEDDDGICDELELLDCSLSNGQTVQSGWSGFDAGLNYCNSCFCEDGILSCTELACDPCLAMPEVGECDGAFFRYYFNQETETCDSFIWGGCGGVVPFETLEDCQYSCGDNSNITDIDNQVVKVIKVINILGQNVAPSSNSTIFLYIYDDGSVKKIHKPKI
;
A
#
# COMPACT_ATOMS: atom_id res chain seq x y z
N MET A 1 13.53 90.98 -29.83
CA MET A 1 13.52 90.23 -28.56
C MET A 1 12.49 89.12 -28.70
N LYS A 2 12.94 87.86 -28.66
CA LYS A 2 12.12 86.66 -28.73
C LYS A 2 11.54 86.38 -27.33
N HIS A 3 10.25 86.11 -27.22
CA HIS A 3 9.68 85.46 -26.04
C HIS A 3 9.54 83.96 -26.34
N PHE A 4 10.33 83.17 -25.61
CA PHE A 4 10.31 81.72 -25.59
C PHE A 4 9.15 81.29 -24.67
N LEU A 5 8.14 80.59 -25.21
CA LEU A 5 7.24 79.77 -24.40
C LEU A 5 7.95 78.43 -24.14
N PHE A 6 8.18 78.13 -22.87
CA PHE A 6 8.67 76.83 -22.40
C PHE A 6 7.48 75.85 -22.37
N PHE A 7 7.50 74.84 -23.23
CA PHE A 7 6.63 73.67 -23.08
C PHE A 7 7.26 72.73 -22.06
N LEU A 8 6.60 72.54 -20.91
CA LEU A 8 6.91 71.45 -19.99
C LEU A 8 6.41 70.13 -20.61
N PHE A 9 7.34 69.28 -21.04
CA PHE A 9 7.04 67.88 -21.32
C PHE A 9 6.91 67.15 -19.97
N PHE A 10 5.68 66.80 -19.59
CA PHE A 10 5.45 65.79 -18.56
C PHE A 10 5.71 64.43 -19.20
N PHE A 11 6.87 63.84 -18.90
CA PHE A 11 7.08 62.40 -19.10
C PHE A 11 6.14 61.67 -18.13
N PHE A 12 5.05 61.11 -18.64
CA PHE A 12 4.36 60.03 -17.96
C PHE A 12 5.31 58.82 -18.00
N PHE A 13 6.01 58.58 -16.89
CA PHE A 13 6.51 57.24 -16.61
C PHE A 13 5.28 56.37 -16.36
N SER A 14 4.91 55.56 -17.36
CA SER A 14 4.04 54.42 -17.14
C SER A 14 4.79 53.48 -16.21
N PHE A 15 4.47 53.53 -14.91
CA PHE A 15 4.75 52.41 -14.02
C PHE A 15 3.93 51.23 -14.55
N SER A 16 4.59 50.28 -15.23
CA SER A 16 4.10 48.92 -15.29
C SER A 16 3.96 48.46 -13.84
N GLN A 17 2.73 48.30 -13.37
CA GLN A 17 2.48 47.46 -12.21
C GLN A 17 2.81 46.04 -12.66
N ASN A 18 3.97 45.52 -12.27
CA ASN A 18 4.17 44.08 -12.22
C ASN A 18 3.16 43.54 -11.19
N SER A 19 2.01 43.07 -11.64
CA SER A 19 1.24 42.10 -10.85
C SER A 19 2.12 40.84 -10.75
N SER A 20 2.52 40.49 -9.54
CA SER A 20 3.22 39.23 -9.30
C SER A 20 2.27 38.07 -9.61
N VAL A 21 2.65 37.16 -10.50
CA VAL A 21 1.87 35.94 -10.79
C VAL A 21 1.63 35.17 -9.49
N LEU A 22 0.38 34.74 -9.25
CA LEU A 22 0.02 34.02 -8.03
C LEU A 22 0.55 32.58 -8.07
N PRO A 23 1.16 32.08 -6.98
CA PRO A 23 1.59 30.68 -6.90
C PRO A 23 0.39 29.71 -6.89
N LYS A 24 0.60 28.42 -7.19
CA LYS A 24 -0.50 27.43 -7.20
C LYS A 24 -1.01 27.16 -5.78
N ASN A 25 -0.07 27.00 -4.85
CA ASN A 25 -0.33 26.94 -3.43
C ASN A 25 -0.92 28.26 -2.90
N ILE A 26 -1.79 28.15 -1.90
CA ILE A 26 -2.44 29.30 -1.29
C ILE A 26 -1.45 30.14 -0.47
N THR A 27 -1.43 31.45 -0.70
CA THR A 27 -0.56 32.38 0.01
C THR A 27 -1.07 32.71 1.41
N THR A 28 -0.20 33.20 2.29
CA THR A 28 -0.58 33.65 3.64
C THR A 28 -1.63 34.78 3.63
N GLU A 29 -1.63 35.61 2.60
CA GLU A 29 -2.62 36.69 2.46
C GLU A 29 -3.96 36.15 1.98
N GLU A 30 -3.98 35.25 1.00
CA GLU A 30 -5.20 34.57 0.55
C GLU A 30 -5.88 33.83 1.70
N LYS A 31 -5.14 33.15 2.58
CA LYS A 31 -5.70 32.47 3.77
C LYS A 31 -6.57 33.38 4.65
N LYS A 32 -6.25 34.67 4.75
CA LYS A 32 -7.05 35.63 5.55
C LYS A 32 -8.40 35.94 4.91
N ASN A 33 -8.50 35.81 3.59
CA ASN A 33 -9.68 36.16 2.80
C ASN A 33 -10.61 34.97 2.55
N LEU A 34 -10.19 33.73 2.85
CA LEU A 34 -10.98 32.51 2.64
C LEU A 34 -12.37 32.58 3.27
N ASN A 35 -12.48 33.07 4.51
CA ASN A 35 -13.77 33.24 5.17
C ASN A 35 -14.70 34.17 4.41
N GLN A 36 -14.19 35.32 3.97
CA GLN A 36 -14.99 36.29 3.22
C GLN A 36 -15.42 35.68 1.88
N TYR A 37 -14.50 34.95 1.24
CA TYR A 37 -14.73 34.27 -0.02
C TYR A 37 -15.81 33.19 0.10
N PHE A 38 -15.68 32.21 0.99
CA PHE A 38 -16.69 31.15 1.16
C PHE A 38 -18.07 31.69 1.61
N ASN A 39 -18.09 32.75 2.43
CA ASN A 39 -19.35 33.41 2.78
C ASN A 39 -20.05 34.10 1.60
N SER A 40 -19.32 34.44 0.53
CA SER A 40 -19.91 35.10 -0.65
C SER A 40 -20.75 34.15 -1.51
N PHE A 41 -20.51 32.83 -1.42
CA PHE A 41 -21.25 31.82 -2.19
C PHE A 41 -22.69 31.62 -1.74
N ASN A 42 -22.99 31.93 -0.47
CA ASN A 42 -24.38 31.97 0.02
C ASN A 42 -25.23 33.06 -0.67
N SER A 43 -24.67 33.83 -1.61
CA SER A 43 -25.33 34.93 -2.32
C SER A 43 -25.26 34.89 -3.85
N LYS A 44 -24.64 33.87 -4.47
CA LYS A 44 -24.63 33.72 -5.94
C LYS A 44 -25.97 33.14 -6.41
N ILE A 45 -26.92 33.99 -6.81
CA ILE A 45 -28.11 33.57 -7.56
C ILE A 45 -28.07 34.28 -8.91
N ASN A 46 -27.58 33.59 -9.94
CA ASN A 46 -27.90 33.93 -11.32
C ASN A 46 -29.01 32.97 -11.76
N SER A 47 -30.11 33.48 -12.32
CA SER A 47 -31.37 32.73 -12.47
C SER A 47 -31.34 31.59 -13.49
N ASP A 48 -30.28 31.49 -14.28
CA ASP A 48 -30.16 30.55 -15.41
C ASP A 48 -29.13 29.42 -15.18
N ILE A 49 -28.54 29.31 -13.97
CA ILE A 49 -27.57 28.26 -13.61
C ILE A 49 -28.27 27.09 -12.91
N PHE A 50 -27.93 25.85 -13.29
CA PHE A 50 -28.47 24.65 -12.65
C PHE A 50 -27.66 24.28 -11.40
N THR A 51 -28.24 24.48 -10.22
CA THR A 51 -27.60 24.17 -8.93
C THR A 51 -28.09 22.86 -8.31
N SER A 52 -29.12 22.25 -8.90
CA SER A 52 -29.58 20.90 -8.57
C SER A 52 -28.92 19.90 -9.53
N PRO A 53 -28.66 18.66 -9.06
CA PRO A 53 -28.01 17.65 -9.88
C PRO A 53 -28.83 17.34 -11.14
N PRO A 54 -28.16 16.93 -12.23
CA PRO A 54 -28.81 16.42 -13.42
C PRO A 54 -29.86 15.33 -13.10
N ASN A 55 -31.03 15.41 -13.72
CA ASN A 55 -32.10 14.41 -13.55
C ASN A 55 -31.98 13.23 -14.55
N PHE A 56 -30.78 13.03 -15.08
CA PHE A 56 -30.43 12.03 -16.08
C PHE A 56 -29.08 11.40 -15.76
N PRO A 57 -28.78 10.18 -16.25
CA PRO A 57 -27.46 9.59 -16.13
C PRO A 57 -26.36 10.48 -16.73
N VAL A 58 -25.30 10.69 -15.95
CA VAL A 58 -24.15 11.52 -16.31
C VAL A 58 -22.93 10.62 -16.51
N ARG A 59 -22.07 11.00 -17.44
CA ARG A 59 -20.74 10.41 -17.63
C ARG A 59 -19.70 11.52 -17.74
N THR A 60 -18.73 11.55 -16.85
CA THR A 60 -17.56 12.43 -17.00
C THR A 60 -16.70 11.96 -18.17
N MET A 61 -16.17 12.91 -18.93
CA MET A 61 -15.24 12.64 -20.03
C MET A 61 -13.84 12.28 -19.49
N ALA A 62 -13.19 11.27 -20.07
CA ALA A 62 -11.77 11.02 -19.85
C ALA A 62 -10.89 12.00 -20.65
N GLU A 63 -9.69 12.28 -20.16
CA GLU A 63 -8.86 13.34 -20.77
C GLU A 63 -8.37 13.02 -22.19
N TRP A 64 -8.17 11.74 -22.52
CA TRP A 64 -7.75 11.29 -23.86
C TRP A 64 -8.89 11.20 -24.89
N GLU A 65 -10.13 11.51 -24.49
CA GLU A 65 -11.24 11.60 -25.44
C GLU A 65 -11.08 12.81 -26.37
N GLU A 66 -11.82 12.80 -27.48
CA GLU A 66 -11.80 13.88 -28.47
C GLU A 66 -12.29 15.21 -27.87
N ILE A 67 -11.49 16.27 -28.03
CA ILE A 67 -11.79 17.61 -27.52
C ILE A 67 -12.06 18.59 -28.65
N GLN A 68 -13.03 19.49 -28.45
CA GLN A 68 -13.30 20.60 -29.38
C GLN A 68 -12.47 21.84 -29.05
N ALA A 69 -12.09 22.02 -27.79
CA ALA A 69 -11.29 23.16 -27.37
C ALA A 69 -10.34 22.85 -26.20
N LEU A 70 -9.20 23.54 -26.20
CA LEU A 70 -8.31 23.70 -25.07
C LEU A 70 -8.43 25.11 -24.52
N THR A 71 -8.58 25.27 -23.21
CA THR A 71 -8.73 26.56 -22.53
C THR A 71 -7.48 26.88 -21.73
N ILE A 72 -7.04 28.14 -21.79
CA ILE A 72 -5.90 28.68 -21.02
C ILE A 72 -6.20 30.10 -20.52
N ALA A 73 -5.56 30.50 -19.43
CA ALA A 73 -5.56 31.89 -18.96
C ALA A 73 -4.26 32.59 -19.32
N TRP A 74 -4.35 33.80 -19.88
CA TRP A 74 -3.19 34.58 -20.30
C TRP A 74 -2.63 35.43 -19.16
N GLU A 75 -2.10 34.77 -18.13
CA GLU A 75 -1.63 35.39 -16.88
C GLU A 75 -0.13 35.09 -16.61
N GLY A 76 0.74 35.79 -17.33
CA GLY A 76 2.20 35.57 -17.26
C GLY A 76 2.67 34.28 -17.94
N PHE A 77 3.98 34.00 -17.86
CA PHE A 77 4.61 32.83 -18.52
C PHE A 77 4.29 32.74 -20.02
N GLU A 78 4.22 33.89 -20.70
CA GLU A 78 3.84 33.98 -22.11
C GLU A 78 4.66 33.07 -23.05
N PRO A 79 5.98 32.82 -22.84
CA PRO A 79 6.71 31.84 -23.64
C PRO A 79 6.11 30.42 -23.57
N ILE A 80 5.73 29.96 -22.38
CA ILE A 80 5.11 28.62 -22.20
C ILE A 80 3.72 28.59 -22.84
N LEU A 81 2.89 29.61 -22.57
CA LEU A 81 1.56 29.71 -23.15
C LEU A 81 1.60 29.78 -24.69
N THR A 82 2.61 30.45 -25.26
CA THR A 82 2.82 30.52 -26.70
C THR A 82 3.06 29.14 -27.30
N GLU A 83 3.88 28.29 -26.66
CA GLU A 83 4.15 26.94 -27.14
C GLU A 83 2.96 26.00 -26.95
N ILE A 84 2.18 26.16 -25.88
CA ILE A 84 0.90 25.45 -25.73
C ILE A 84 -0.03 25.79 -26.90
N VAL A 85 -0.23 27.09 -27.19
CA VAL A 85 -1.08 27.54 -28.30
C VAL A 85 -0.54 26.99 -29.62
N ARG A 86 0.76 27.16 -29.90
CA ARG A 86 1.41 26.73 -31.15
C ARG A 86 1.13 25.25 -31.48
N ASN A 87 1.21 24.39 -30.48
CA ASN A 87 1.07 22.95 -30.67
C ASN A 87 -0.38 22.46 -30.55
N SER A 88 -1.30 23.30 -30.08
CA SER A 88 -2.71 22.94 -29.88
C SER A 88 -3.63 23.42 -30.99
N VAL A 89 -3.31 24.54 -31.67
CA VAL A 89 -4.16 25.13 -32.72
C VAL A 89 -4.32 24.27 -33.98
N GLU A 90 -3.41 23.32 -34.21
CA GLU A 90 -3.51 22.36 -35.31
C GLU A 90 -4.46 21.19 -34.98
N GLU A 91 -4.75 20.97 -33.69
CA GLU A 91 -5.52 19.84 -33.18
C GLU A 91 -6.96 20.23 -32.81
N CYS A 92 -7.14 21.41 -32.21
CA CYS A 92 -8.44 21.92 -31.78
C CYS A 92 -8.44 23.45 -31.67
N LYS A 93 -9.59 24.01 -31.25
CA LYS A 93 -9.69 25.43 -30.94
C LYS A 93 -8.96 25.74 -29.64
N VAL A 94 -8.19 26.83 -29.58
CA VAL A 94 -7.60 27.31 -28.33
C VAL A 94 -8.35 28.54 -27.85
N ILE A 95 -9.00 28.45 -26.68
CA ILE A 95 -9.75 29.55 -26.06
C ILE A 95 -8.89 30.19 -24.99
N ILE A 96 -8.59 31.48 -25.15
CA ILE A 96 -7.70 32.23 -24.28
C ILE A 96 -8.50 33.23 -23.44
N ALA A 97 -8.54 33.02 -22.13
CA ALA A 97 -9.05 33.98 -21.16
C ALA A 97 -8.06 35.14 -21.01
N CYS A 98 -8.47 36.38 -21.30
CA CYS A 98 -7.60 37.54 -21.18
C CYS A 98 -8.37 38.87 -21.14
N ASP A 99 -7.82 39.88 -20.46
CA ASP A 99 -8.37 41.24 -20.40
C ASP A 99 -8.22 42.03 -21.71
N ASN A 100 -7.23 41.67 -22.54
CA ASN A 100 -6.92 42.40 -23.77
C ASN A 100 -6.62 41.46 -24.96
N PRO A 101 -7.67 40.95 -25.62
CA PRO A 101 -7.55 40.08 -26.79
C PRO A 101 -6.64 40.61 -27.89
N SER A 102 -6.66 41.93 -28.13
CA SER A 102 -5.84 42.55 -29.18
C SER A 102 -4.35 42.50 -28.87
N SER A 103 -3.97 42.66 -27.60
CA SER A 103 -2.59 42.55 -27.15
C SER A 103 -2.08 41.12 -27.25
N VAL A 104 -2.88 40.15 -26.80
CA VAL A 104 -2.52 38.73 -26.86
C VAL A 104 -2.35 38.26 -28.29
N ASN A 105 -3.31 38.56 -29.19
CA ASN A 105 -3.20 38.22 -30.60
C ASN A 105 -1.94 38.85 -31.24
N SER A 106 -1.64 40.11 -30.93
CA SER A 106 -0.43 40.77 -31.44
C SER A 106 0.85 40.08 -30.95
N TYR A 107 0.88 39.61 -29.71
CA TYR A 107 2.00 38.87 -29.14
C TYR A 107 2.20 37.52 -29.81
N LEU A 108 1.12 36.74 -30.00
CA LEU A 108 1.17 35.43 -30.67
C LEU A 108 1.63 35.55 -32.13
N LEU A 109 1.10 36.52 -32.88
CA LEU A 109 1.52 36.79 -34.25
C LEU A 109 2.99 37.22 -34.34
N ALA A 110 3.45 38.05 -33.38
CA ALA A 110 4.86 38.44 -33.30
C ALA A 110 5.80 37.25 -33.03
N ASN A 111 5.30 36.19 -32.39
CA ASN A 111 6.00 34.93 -32.14
C ASN A 111 5.70 33.85 -33.20
N ASN A 112 5.16 34.23 -34.36
CA ASN A 112 4.86 33.33 -35.48
C ASN A 112 3.92 32.17 -35.10
N VAL A 113 2.94 32.41 -34.23
CA VAL A 113 1.87 31.44 -33.93
C VAL A 113 0.70 31.65 -34.87
N ASN A 114 0.16 30.56 -35.42
CA ASN A 114 -1.09 30.59 -36.18
C ASN A 114 -2.26 30.85 -35.23
N THR A 115 -3.03 31.92 -35.47
CA THR A 115 -4.16 32.30 -34.61
C THR A 115 -5.53 32.04 -35.26
N GLU A 116 -5.59 31.31 -36.39
CA GLU A 116 -6.85 31.00 -37.07
C GLU A 116 -7.84 30.22 -36.18
N ASN A 117 -7.34 29.25 -35.41
CA ASN A 117 -8.12 28.45 -34.46
C ASN A 117 -8.03 28.99 -33.02
N VAL A 118 -7.69 30.27 -32.84
CA VAL A 118 -7.63 30.90 -31.52
C VAL A 118 -8.84 31.80 -31.32
N GLU A 119 -9.58 31.57 -30.23
CA GLU A 119 -10.66 32.44 -29.78
C GLU A 119 -10.30 33.10 -28.45
N TYR A 120 -10.73 34.35 -28.27
CA TYR A 120 -10.40 35.13 -27.08
C TYR A 120 -11.67 35.36 -26.26
N LEU A 121 -11.65 34.91 -25.01
CA LEU A 121 -12.70 35.18 -24.04
C LEU A 121 -12.26 36.39 -23.20
N ASN A 122 -12.95 37.52 -23.39
CA ASN A 122 -12.62 38.77 -22.72
C ASN A 122 -13.13 38.78 -21.27
N VAL A 123 -12.40 38.08 -20.41
CA VAL A 123 -12.68 37.93 -18.98
C VAL A 123 -11.39 38.07 -18.19
N SER A 124 -11.50 38.66 -17.01
CA SER A 124 -10.38 38.76 -16.08
C SER A 124 -10.21 37.44 -15.32
N THR A 125 -8.97 37.03 -15.11
CA THR A 125 -8.58 35.91 -14.26
C THR A 125 -7.69 36.42 -13.13
N ASN A 126 -7.66 35.75 -12.00
CA ASN A 126 -6.70 36.03 -10.93
C ASN A 126 -5.40 35.25 -11.13
N SER A 127 -5.44 34.08 -11.76
CA SER A 127 -4.29 33.22 -11.91
C SER A 127 -4.28 32.40 -13.22
N ILE A 128 -3.10 31.88 -13.54
CA ILE A 128 -2.83 31.05 -14.73
C ILE A 128 -3.36 29.61 -14.58
N TRP A 129 -3.78 29.19 -13.38
CA TRP A 129 -4.06 27.79 -13.01
C TRP A 129 -5.42 27.28 -13.52
N MET A 130 -5.65 27.40 -14.83
CA MET A 130 -6.90 27.06 -15.52
C MET A 130 -7.41 25.65 -15.23
N ARG A 131 -6.52 24.71 -14.90
CA ARG A 131 -6.90 23.35 -14.53
C ARG A 131 -7.76 23.29 -13.27
N ASP A 132 -7.46 24.15 -12.30
CA ASP A 132 -8.02 23.98 -10.96
C ASP A 132 -9.43 24.56 -10.85
N TYR A 133 -9.70 25.67 -11.56
CA TYR A 133 -10.98 26.38 -11.55
C TYR A 133 -11.79 26.21 -12.85
N GLY A 134 -11.21 25.59 -13.88
CA GLY A 134 -11.88 25.32 -15.14
C GLY A 134 -13.04 24.34 -14.98
N GLN A 135 -13.96 24.40 -15.93
CA GLN A 135 -15.13 23.53 -16.04
C GLN A 135 -14.76 22.07 -16.33
N ASN A 136 -15.46 21.13 -15.72
CA ASN A 136 -15.41 19.72 -16.10
C ASN A 136 -16.42 19.41 -17.21
N THR A 137 -16.04 18.57 -18.18
CA THR A 137 -16.94 18.13 -19.25
C THR A 137 -17.66 16.84 -18.87
N VAL A 138 -18.99 16.84 -18.96
CA VAL A 138 -19.82 15.65 -18.77
C VAL A 138 -20.81 15.47 -19.92
N TYR A 139 -21.24 14.22 -20.12
CA TYR A 139 -22.24 13.86 -21.11
C TYR A 139 -23.47 13.26 -20.47
N LYS A 140 -24.63 13.67 -20.98
CA LYS A 140 -25.89 12.97 -20.72
C LYS A 140 -25.91 11.63 -21.44
N ASN A 141 -26.34 10.57 -20.75
CA ASN A 141 -26.51 9.23 -21.31
C ASN A 141 -25.27 8.78 -22.14
N ASP A 142 -24.09 8.97 -21.57
CA ASP A 142 -22.76 8.69 -22.14
C ASP A 142 -22.32 9.55 -23.33
N VAL A 143 -23.19 9.79 -24.32
CA VAL A 143 -22.83 10.38 -25.62
C VAL A 143 -23.92 11.27 -26.25
N ASP A 144 -25.00 11.61 -25.52
CA ASP A 144 -26.16 12.32 -26.08
C ASP A 144 -25.90 13.83 -26.26
N SER A 145 -25.64 14.52 -25.16
CA SER A 145 -25.47 15.97 -25.11
C SER A 145 -24.40 16.33 -24.08
N ILE A 146 -23.58 17.32 -24.43
CA ILE A 146 -22.53 17.87 -23.56
C ILE A 146 -23.12 18.84 -22.54
N TYR A 147 -22.58 18.80 -21.32
CA TYR A 147 -22.82 19.73 -20.24
C TYR A 147 -21.48 20.04 -19.56
N LEU A 148 -21.43 21.20 -18.89
CA LEU A 148 -20.30 21.58 -18.06
C LEU A 148 -20.68 21.43 -16.58
N VAL A 149 -19.71 21.11 -15.74
CA VAL A 149 -19.86 21.06 -14.29
C VAL A 149 -18.77 21.91 -13.64
N ASP A 150 -19.17 22.75 -12.70
CA ASP A 150 -18.32 23.67 -11.97
C ASP A 150 -18.44 23.41 -10.45
N TRP A 151 -17.29 23.51 -9.78
CA TRP A 151 -17.13 23.28 -8.35
C TRP A 151 -16.76 24.57 -7.64
N ILE A 152 -16.90 24.61 -6.31
CA ILE A 152 -16.41 25.77 -5.55
C ILE A 152 -14.88 25.72 -5.55
N TYR A 153 -14.23 26.70 -6.17
CA TYR A 153 -12.76 26.71 -6.22
C TYR A 153 -12.17 26.94 -4.83
N ASN A 154 -11.18 26.12 -4.43
CA ASN A 154 -10.56 26.13 -3.10
C ASN A 154 -9.54 27.27 -2.85
N ARG A 155 -9.52 28.31 -3.70
CA ARG A 155 -8.71 29.52 -3.51
C ARG A 155 -9.61 30.75 -3.49
N PRO A 156 -9.31 31.79 -2.71
CA PRO A 156 -10.10 33.02 -2.67
C PRO A 156 -9.79 33.92 -3.87
N ARG A 157 -10.00 33.36 -5.07
CA ARG A 157 -9.72 33.92 -6.39
C ARG A 157 -11.05 34.03 -7.14
N PRO A 158 -11.86 35.07 -6.85
CA PRO A 158 -13.23 35.15 -7.33
C PRO A 158 -13.36 35.35 -8.85
N SER A 159 -12.32 35.82 -9.54
CA SER A 159 -12.31 35.95 -11.01
C SER A 159 -12.03 34.62 -11.68
N ASP A 160 -11.20 33.77 -11.06
CA ASP A 160 -10.96 32.40 -11.51
C ASP A 160 -12.23 31.55 -11.37
N ASP A 161 -12.87 31.62 -10.20
CA ASP A 161 -14.05 30.83 -9.83
C ASP A 161 -15.34 31.18 -10.61
N VAL A 162 -15.37 32.26 -11.38
CA VAL A 162 -16.50 32.59 -12.28
C VAL A 162 -16.17 32.35 -13.76
N PHE A 163 -14.97 31.87 -14.07
CA PHE A 163 -14.57 31.55 -15.44
C PHE A 163 -15.48 30.50 -16.09
N PRO A 164 -15.87 29.40 -15.42
CA PRO A 164 -16.77 28.39 -16.00
C PRO A 164 -18.11 28.95 -16.49
N GLU A 165 -18.69 29.92 -15.77
CA GLU A 165 -19.92 30.62 -16.17
C GLU A 165 -19.70 31.38 -17.49
N ALA A 166 -18.60 32.14 -17.60
CA ALA A 166 -18.30 32.89 -18.80
C ALA A 166 -17.99 31.99 -20.01
N LEU A 167 -17.32 30.86 -19.79
CA LEU A 167 -17.07 29.90 -20.87
C LEU A 167 -18.35 29.19 -21.30
N SER A 168 -19.23 28.83 -20.35
CA SER A 168 -20.55 28.25 -20.62
C SER A 168 -21.38 29.14 -21.54
N ASP A 169 -21.46 30.44 -21.24
CA ASP A 169 -22.12 31.44 -22.07
C ASP A 169 -21.46 31.57 -23.46
N PHE A 170 -20.12 31.58 -23.50
CA PHE A 170 -19.36 31.72 -24.73
C PHE A 170 -19.56 30.54 -25.70
N LEU A 171 -19.58 29.31 -25.18
CA LEU A 171 -19.77 28.09 -25.95
C LEU A 171 -21.24 27.73 -26.16
N ASN A 172 -22.16 28.39 -25.44
CA ASN A 172 -23.58 28.06 -25.38
C ASN A 172 -23.79 26.59 -24.98
N ILE A 173 -23.11 26.16 -23.90
CA ILE A 173 -23.24 24.84 -23.26
C ILE A 173 -23.75 25.04 -21.85
N ASN A 174 -24.79 24.31 -21.43
CA ASN A 174 -25.36 24.44 -20.10
C ASN A 174 -24.36 24.05 -19.00
N LEU A 175 -24.38 24.80 -17.90
CA LEU A 175 -23.52 24.60 -16.73
C LEU A 175 -24.33 24.14 -15.50
N PHE A 176 -23.82 23.10 -14.84
CA PHE A 176 -24.22 22.72 -13.49
C PHE A 176 -23.19 23.23 -12.48
N GLN A 177 -23.65 23.72 -11.34
CA GLN A 177 -22.79 24.16 -10.24
C GLN A 177 -23.10 23.41 -8.96
N THR A 178 -22.06 23.06 -8.22
CA THR A 178 -22.15 22.48 -6.87
C THR A 178 -22.02 23.57 -5.81
N SER A 179 -22.64 24.72 -6.02
CA SER A 179 -22.49 25.92 -5.18
C SER A 179 -23.59 26.08 -4.12
N GLU A 180 -24.68 25.32 -4.23
CA GLU A 180 -25.83 25.38 -3.30
C GLU A 180 -25.96 24.14 -2.40
N TYR A 181 -26.40 24.37 -1.16
CA TYR A 181 -26.70 23.30 -0.22
C TYR A 181 -27.86 22.41 -0.72
N PRO A 182 -27.79 21.08 -0.63
CA PRO A 182 -26.80 20.25 0.09
C PRO A 182 -25.63 19.76 -0.75
N TYR A 183 -25.37 20.35 -1.93
CA TYR A 183 -24.41 19.84 -2.90
C TYR A 183 -23.09 20.62 -2.91
N GLN A 184 -22.78 21.35 -1.84
CA GLN A 184 -21.61 22.23 -1.80
C GLN A 184 -20.31 21.44 -1.74
N ILE A 185 -19.59 21.30 -2.85
CA ILE A 185 -18.28 20.68 -2.86
C ILE A 185 -17.20 21.69 -3.24
N VAL A 186 -16.18 21.78 -2.38
CA VAL A 186 -14.91 22.47 -2.66
C VAL A 186 -13.96 21.47 -3.28
N ALA A 187 -13.45 21.76 -4.46
CA ALA A 187 -12.55 20.85 -5.18
C ALA A 187 -11.69 21.62 -6.19
N THR A 188 -10.74 20.91 -6.81
CA THR A 188 -9.90 21.43 -7.89
C THR A 188 -9.71 20.38 -8.98
N GLY A 189 -9.68 20.81 -10.24
CA GLY A 189 -9.47 19.90 -11.36
C GLY A 189 -8.10 19.21 -11.36
N GLY A 190 -7.06 19.81 -10.78
CA GLY A 190 -5.75 19.17 -10.68
C GLY A 190 -5.72 17.99 -9.69
N ASN A 191 -6.66 17.95 -8.74
CA ASN A 191 -6.83 16.84 -7.81
C ASN A 191 -7.94 15.86 -8.23
N PHE A 192 -8.28 15.81 -9.53
CA PHE A 192 -9.32 14.93 -10.06
C PHE A 192 -8.94 14.37 -11.43
N MET A 193 -9.09 13.06 -11.61
CA MET A 193 -8.95 12.39 -12.90
C MET A 193 -9.96 11.26 -13.02
N SER A 194 -10.61 11.12 -14.18
CA SER A 194 -11.59 10.06 -14.43
C SER A 194 -11.16 9.13 -15.58
N ASP A 195 -11.54 7.86 -15.47
CA ASP A 195 -11.38 6.86 -16.53
C ASP A 195 -12.42 7.01 -17.66
N GLY A 196 -13.41 7.89 -17.49
CA GLY A 196 -14.51 8.10 -18.43
C GLY A 196 -15.67 7.10 -18.30
N PHE A 197 -15.59 6.16 -17.34
CA PHE A 197 -16.52 5.05 -17.13
C PHE A 197 -16.98 4.91 -15.67
N GLY A 198 -16.87 5.98 -14.89
CA GLY A 198 -17.42 6.07 -13.53
C GLY A 198 -16.41 5.85 -12.42
N THR A 199 -15.15 5.54 -12.76
CA THR A 199 -14.04 5.57 -11.81
C THR A 199 -13.36 6.94 -11.87
N ALA A 200 -13.02 7.49 -10.71
CA ALA A 200 -12.16 8.67 -10.61
C ALA A 200 -11.21 8.56 -9.43
N PHE A 201 -10.15 9.36 -9.48
CA PHE A 201 -9.07 9.42 -8.50
C PHE A 201 -8.95 10.84 -7.95
N SER A 202 -8.58 10.95 -6.68
CA SER A 202 -8.18 12.18 -6.00
C SER A 202 -7.26 11.87 -4.83
N SER A 203 -6.64 12.87 -4.22
CA SER A 203 -6.08 12.75 -2.87
C SER A 203 -7.15 13.00 -1.81
N ASN A 204 -6.86 12.64 -0.56
CA ASN A 204 -7.71 12.92 0.60
C ASN A 204 -7.96 14.42 0.84
N LEU A 205 -7.29 15.33 0.13
CA LEU A 205 -7.57 16.77 0.16
C LEU A 205 -9.06 17.08 -0.10
N VAL A 206 -9.73 16.31 -0.97
CA VAL A 206 -11.17 16.49 -1.22
C VAL A 206 -12.01 16.18 0.02
N LEU A 207 -11.57 15.27 0.89
CA LEU A 207 -12.23 14.97 2.15
C LEU A 207 -11.96 16.09 3.15
N ASP A 208 -10.68 16.47 3.28
CA ASP A 208 -10.23 17.49 4.22
C ASP A 208 -10.90 18.84 3.94
N GLU A 209 -10.99 19.28 2.68
CA GLU A 209 -11.62 20.55 2.30
C GLU A 209 -13.16 20.55 2.42
N ASN A 210 -13.78 19.42 2.77
CA ASN A 210 -15.22 19.26 2.87
C ASN A 210 -15.68 18.60 4.19
N ASP A 211 -14.83 18.46 5.21
CA ASP A 211 -15.19 17.86 6.52
C ASP A 211 -15.81 18.85 7.52
N GLY A 212 -16.01 20.10 7.11
CA GLY A 212 -16.52 21.22 7.92
C GLY A 212 -15.46 21.96 8.75
N THR A 213 -14.24 21.43 8.86
CA THR A 213 -13.12 22.03 9.59
C THR A 213 -12.03 22.54 8.65
N GLY A 214 -11.77 21.81 7.57
CA GLY A 214 -10.79 22.12 6.55
C GLY A 214 -9.33 22.14 7.01
N PRO A 215 -8.40 22.32 6.07
CA PRO A 215 -6.97 22.38 6.38
C PRO A 215 -6.56 23.64 7.15
N TYR A 216 -7.43 24.66 7.21
CA TYR A 216 -7.14 25.95 7.84
C TYR A 216 -8.17 26.33 8.91
N GLY A 217 -7.73 26.32 10.17
CA GLY A 217 -8.58 26.64 11.31
C GLY A 217 -9.23 28.03 11.24
N GLY A 218 -10.50 28.08 11.65
CA GLY A 218 -11.29 29.30 11.69
C GLY A 218 -11.85 29.74 10.35
N VAL A 219 -11.73 28.92 9.30
CA VAL A 219 -12.39 29.10 7.99
C VAL A 219 -13.64 28.22 7.94
N PHE A 220 -14.73 28.73 7.33
CA PHE A 220 -15.91 27.90 7.05
C PHE A 220 -15.67 27.05 5.80
N TYR A 221 -15.82 25.74 5.93
CA TYR A 221 -15.83 24.77 4.84
C TYR A 221 -17.19 24.08 4.75
N PRO A 222 -17.59 23.55 3.57
CA PRO A 222 -18.68 22.58 3.51
C PRO A 222 -18.44 21.43 4.48
N ASN A 223 -19.51 20.84 4.98
CA ASN A 223 -19.45 19.76 5.96
C ASN A 223 -20.22 18.56 5.41
N HIS A 224 -19.47 17.65 4.82
CA HIS A 224 -19.91 16.44 4.17
C HIS A 224 -19.16 15.25 4.74
N THR A 225 -19.86 14.12 4.87
CA THR A 225 -19.18 12.83 5.04
C THR A 225 -18.59 12.37 3.71
N GLU A 226 -17.66 11.41 3.75
CA GLU A 226 -17.14 10.80 2.52
C GLU A 226 -18.26 10.20 1.65
N GLU A 227 -19.26 9.54 2.25
CA GLU A 227 -20.41 9.00 1.53
C GLU A 227 -21.25 10.10 0.85
N GLU A 228 -21.38 11.27 1.48
CA GLU A 228 -22.06 12.41 0.88
C GLU A 228 -21.28 13.00 -0.29
N ILE A 229 -19.95 13.11 -0.17
CA ILE A 229 -19.05 13.51 -1.25
C ILE A 229 -19.20 12.55 -2.44
N ASP A 230 -19.15 11.24 -2.20
CA ASP A 230 -19.31 10.23 -3.23
C ASP A 230 -20.67 10.31 -3.91
N ASN A 231 -21.73 10.57 -3.16
CA ASN A 231 -23.06 10.77 -3.72
C ASN A 231 -23.16 12.04 -4.58
N ILE A 232 -22.54 13.15 -4.17
CA ILE A 232 -22.49 14.39 -4.96
C ILE A 232 -21.73 14.13 -6.27
N MET A 233 -20.56 13.50 -6.19
CA MET A 233 -19.75 13.15 -7.36
C MET A 233 -20.45 12.18 -8.29
N ASN A 234 -21.22 11.22 -7.77
CA ASN A 234 -22.07 10.35 -8.57
C ASN A 234 -23.16 11.15 -9.31
N GLN A 235 -23.87 12.03 -8.59
CA GLN A 235 -25.00 12.78 -9.14
C GLN A 235 -24.59 13.80 -10.21
N PHE A 236 -23.52 14.55 -9.98
CA PHE A 236 -23.08 15.62 -10.89
C PHE A 236 -22.09 15.14 -11.95
N MET A 237 -21.26 14.15 -11.63
CA MET A 237 -20.13 13.73 -12.47
C MET A 237 -20.28 12.28 -12.97
N GLY A 238 -21.24 11.50 -12.46
CA GLY A 238 -21.40 10.09 -12.84
C GLY A 238 -20.32 9.18 -12.25
N ILE A 239 -19.62 9.61 -11.21
CA ILE A 239 -18.55 8.85 -10.56
C ILE A 239 -19.16 7.95 -9.48
N ASN A 240 -19.14 6.64 -9.70
CA ASN A 240 -19.66 5.64 -8.78
C ASN A 240 -18.57 4.87 -8.04
N ASN A 241 -17.31 5.03 -8.45
CA ASN A 241 -16.13 4.50 -7.79
C ASN A 241 -15.11 5.62 -7.63
N TYR A 242 -15.19 6.37 -6.52
CA TYR A 242 -14.31 7.51 -6.26
C TYR A 242 -13.17 7.14 -5.32
N ILE A 243 -12.00 6.86 -5.89
CA ILE A 243 -10.80 6.40 -5.20
C ILE A 243 -10.08 7.64 -4.65
N LYS A 244 -9.86 7.69 -3.34
CA LYS A 244 -9.01 8.71 -2.71
C LYS A 244 -7.76 8.08 -2.13
N MET A 245 -6.64 8.78 -2.24
CA MET A 245 -5.33 8.34 -1.78
C MET A 245 -4.80 9.27 -0.69
N GLU A 246 -3.91 8.75 0.14
CA GLU A 246 -3.24 9.59 1.14
C GLU A 246 -2.46 10.73 0.48
N GLU A 247 -2.49 11.90 1.12
CA GLU A 247 -1.79 13.08 0.64
C GLU A 247 -0.27 12.87 0.68
N LEU A 248 0.42 13.39 -0.32
CA LEU A 248 1.88 13.29 -0.37
C LEU A 248 2.54 14.28 0.59
N PRO A 249 3.52 13.86 1.41
CA PRO A 249 4.18 14.70 2.41
C PRO A 249 4.90 15.96 1.88
N PHE A 250 5.49 15.90 0.69
CA PHE A 250 6.30 16.99 0.13
C PHE A 250 5.64 17.74 -1.04
N ASP A 251 4.60 17.18 -1.65
CA ASP A 251 3.73 17.93 -2.55
C ASP A 251 2.90 18.95 -1.75
N ALA A 252 3.23 20.24 -1.87
CA ALA A 252 2.61 21.30 -1.10
C ALA A 252 1.16 21.62 -1.47
N ILE A 253 0.65 21.06 -2.57
CA ILE A 253 -0.73 21.26 -3.02
C ILE A 253 -1.59 19.99 -2.93
N HIS A 254 -0.98 18.82 -2.72
CA HIS A 254 -1.65 17.51 -2.62
C HIS A 254 -2.50 17.15 -3.85
N HIS A 255 -2.03 17.47 -5.06
CA HIS A 255 -2.76 17.17 -6.30
C HIS A 255 -2.24 15.89 -6.96
N ILE A 256 -3.16 15.03 -7.40
CA ILE A 256 -2.80 13.79 -8.10
C ILE A 256 -2.10 14.01 -9.44
N ASP A 257 -2.39 15.13 -10.12
CA ASP A 257 -1.76 15.47 -11.40
C ASP A 257 -0.25 15.76 -11.31
N MET A 258 0.29 15.83 -10.10
CA MET A 258 1.72 16.00 -9.85
C MET A 258 2.49 14.67 -9.79
N HIS A 259 1.82 13.53 -9.66
CA HIS A 259 2.49 12.23 -9.50
C HIS A 259 1.83 11.06 -10.22
N MET A 260 0.64 11.24 -10.81
CA MET A 260 -0.07 10.21 -11.52
C MET A 260 -0.80 10.78 -12.74
N LYS A 261 -0.97 9.98 -13.79
CA LYS A 261 -1.84 10.27 -14.94
C LYS A 261 -2.49 9.01 -15.49
N LEU A 262 -3.76 9.08 -15.86
CA LEU A 262 -4.43 8.02 -16.64
C LEU A 262 -4.10 8.17 -18.12
N LEU A 263 -3.61 7.11 -18.76
CA LEU A 263 -3.33 7.10 -20.21
C LEU A 263 -4.47 6.47 -21.03
N ASN A 264 -5.26 5.62 -20.39
CA ASN A 264 -6.47 4.99 -20.90
C ASN A 264 -7.25 4.37 -19.72
N GLU A 265 -8.31 3.61 -19.98
CA GLU A 265 -9.18 3.01 -18.95
C GLU A 265 -8.49 1.95 -18.07
N GLU A 266 -7.30 1.48 -18.44
CA GLU A 266 -6.59 0.42 -17.73
C GLU A 266 -5.14 0.74 -17.34
N THR A 267 -4.59 1.90 -17.72
CA THR A 267 -3.16 2.21 -17.57
C THR A 267 -2.91 3.47 -16.75
N LEU A 268 -2.18 3.31 -15.64
CA LEU A 268 -1.67 4.38 -14.80
C LEU A 268 -0.22 4.69 -15.17
N LEU A 269 0.09 5.96 -15.45
CA LEU A 269 1.46 6.47 -15.47
C LEU A 269 1.76 7.10 -14.10
N VAL A 270 2.77 6.60 -13.40
CA VAL A 270 3.07 6.99 -12.01
C VAL A 270 4.52 7.47 -11.91
N ALA A 271 4.70 8.61 -11.26
CA ALA A 271 6.00 9.21 -11.01
C ALA A 271 6.88 8.30 -10.13
N GLU A 272 8.15 8.18 -10.48
CA GLU A 272 9.10 7.32 -9.79
C GLU A 272 10.24 8.15 -9.20
N TYR A 273 10.49 7.97 -7.91
CA TYR A 273 11.64 8.53 -7.20
C TYR A 273 12.63 7.41 -6.85
N PRO A 274 13.91 7.74 -6.62
CA PRO A 274 14.84 6.78 -6.05
C PRO A 274 14.33 6.25 -4.70
N GLU A 275 14.67 5.00 -4.39
CA GLU A 275 14.21 4.30 -3.19
C GLU A 275 14.43 5.13 -1.92
N GLY A 276 13.35 5.32 -1.13
CA GLY A 276 13.37 6.03 0.14
C GLY A 276 13.48 7.57 0.04
N LEU A 277 13.49 8.15 -1.16
CA LEU A 277 13.60 9.59 -1.37
C LEU A 277 12.27 10.26 -1.72
N SER A 278 12.14 11.51 -1.28
CA SER A 278 10.98 12.38 -1.47
C SER A 278 9.67 11.66 -1.14
N ASP A 279 8.63 11.87 -1.94
CA ASP A 279 7.33 11.21 -1.81
C ASP A 279 7.30 9.79 -2.38
N GLY A 280 8.43 9.26 -2.87
CA GLY A 280 8.52 7.90 -3.43
C GLY A 280 7.86 6.84 -2.55
N PRO A 281 8.18 6.73 -1.24
CA PRO A 281 7.54 5.77 -0.35
C PRO A 281 6.01 5.87 -0.29
N GLN A 282 5.45 7.09 -0.23
CA GLN A 282 4.00 7.29 -0.17
C GLN A 282 3.34 7.01 -1.52
N ILE A 283 4.01 7.32 -2.64
CA ILE A 283 3.55 6.99 -3.98
C ILE A 283 3.46 5.47 -4.16
N GLU A 284 4.45 4.70 -3.68
CA GLU A 284 4.38 3.22 -3.70
C GLU A 284 3.23 2.68 -2.85
N GLU A 285 3.02 3.23 -1.65
CA GLU A 285 1.93 2.79 -0.77
C GLU A 285 0.56 3.09 -1.41
N ASN A 286 0.38 4.29 -1.96
CA ASN A 286 -0.84 4.68 -2.68
C ASN A 286 -1.08 3.80 -3.92
N LEU A 287 -0.02 3.49 -4.68
CA LEU A 287 -0.09 2.60 -5.82
C LEU A 287 -0.49 1.18 -5.41
N GLN A 288 0.14 0.63 -4.37
CA GLN A 288 -0.19 -0.69 -3.86
C GLN A 288 -1.63 -0.75 -3.33
N TYR A 289 -2.08 0.30 -2.64
CA TYR A 289 -3.48 0.45 -2.24
C TYR A 289 -4.44 0.39 -3.44
N ILE A 290 -4.12 1.05 -4.56
CA ILE A 290 -4.93 0.97 -5.78
C ILE A 290 -4.96 -0.47 -6.30
N LEU A 291 -3.80 -1.11 -6.44
CA LEU A 291 -3.67 -2.45 -7.04
C LEU A 291 -4.33 -3.56 -6.20
N ASP A 292 -4.34 -3.42 -4.88
CA ASP A 292 -4.92 -4.42 -3.97
C ASP A 292 -6.44 -4.31 -3.83
N ASN A 293 -7.01 -3.10 -4.01
CA ASN A 293 -8.40 -2.82 -3.65
C ASN A 293 -9.30 -2.54 -4.86
N PHE A 294 -8.74 -2.20 -6.01
CA PHE A 294 -9.53 -1.75 -7.16
C PHE A 294 -9.14 -2.46 -8.45
N THR A 295 -10.09 -2.52 -9.36
CA THR A 295 -9.90 -3.04 -10.71
C THR A 295 -10.30 -1.98 -11.72
N THR A 296 -9.77 -2.10 -12.93
CA THR A 296 -10.21 -1.31 -14.08
C THR A 296 -11.67 -1.59 -14.37
N LYS A 297 -12.31 -0.77 -15.21
CA LYS A 297 -13.68 -1.04 -15.66
C LYS A 297 -13.88 -2.39 -16.36
N TYR A 298 -12.79 -3.04 -16.80
CA TYR A 298 -12.81 -4.36 -17.42
C TYR A 298 -12.74 -5.50 -16.39
N GLY A 299 -12.63 -5.17 -15.09
CA GLY A 299 -12.48 -6.15 -14.01
C GLY A 299 -11.08 -6.72 -13.89
N THR A 300 -10.07 -6.13 -14.55
CA THR A 300 -8.66 -6.52 -14.46
C THR A 300 -7.86 -5.57 -13.59
N PRO A 301 -6.70 -5.97 -13.05
CA PRO A 301 -5.77 -5.05 -12.40
C PRO A 301 -5.35 -3.92 -13.33
N PHE A 302 -5.00 -2.76 -12.75
CA PHE A 302 -4.42 -1.65 -13.50
C PHE A 302 -3.01 -2.01 -14.01
N LYS A 303 -2.72 -1.65 -15.25
CA LYS A 303 -1.37 -1.63 -15.83
C LYS A 303 -0.65 -0.39 -15.30
N VAL A 304 0.61 -0.54 -14.92
CA VAL A 304 1.42 0.55 -14.35
C VAL A 304 2.62 0.82 -15.22
N ILE A 305 2.80 2.07 -15.62
CA ILE A 305 3.99 2.59 -16.30
C ILE A 305 4.67 3.57 -15.36
N ARG A 306 5.97 3.38 -15.15
CA ARG A 306 6.79 4.20 -14.26
C ARG A 306 7.48 5.30 -15.06
N ILE A 307 7.47 6.53 -14.53
CA ILE A 307 8.15 7.66 -15.16
C ILE A 307 9.08 8.34 -14.15
N PRO A 308 10.41 8.33 -14.36
CA PRO A 308 11.36 8.91 -13.41
C PRO A 308 11.17 10.41 -13.22
N SER A 309 11.02 10.84 -11.97
CA SER A 309 11.00 12.26 -11.60
C SER A 309 12.41 12.86 -11.74
N PRO A 310 12.58 14.05 -12.36
CA PRO A 310 13.90 14.63 -12.55
C PRO A 310 14.37 15.44 -11.32
N PRO A 311 15.63 15.28 -10.86
CA PRO A 311 16.17 16.02 -9.71
C PRO A 311 16.47 17.50 -10.02
N SER A 312 16.78 18.28 -8.98
CA SER A 312 17.36 19.62 -9.06
C SER A 312 18.79 19.58 -9.64
N THR A 313 19.38 20.73 -9.97
CA THR A 313 20.74 20.79 -10.57
C THR A 313 21.82 20.32 -9.60
N SER A 314 21.52 20.32 -8.29
CA SER A 314 22.40 19.76 -7.25
C SER A 314 22.23 18.25 -7.08
N GLY A 315 21.30 17.63 -7.80
CA GLY A 315 20.90 16.23 -7.65
C GLY A 315 19.84 15.99 -6.58
N ALA A 316 19.21 17.06 -6.06
CA ALA A 316 18.25 16.99 -4.97
C ALA A 316 16.81 16.78 -5.43
N TYR A 317 16.01 16.16 -4.56
CA TYR A 317 14.55 16.02 -4.72
C TYR A 317 13.79 16.88 -3.68
N PRO A 318 12.48 17.09 -3.83
CA PRO A 318 11.67 17.75 -2.81
C PRO A 318 11.74 17.03 -1.45
N GLY A 319 11.75 17.81 -0.36
CA GLY A 319 11.76 17.29 1.01
C GLY A 319 13.15 17.18 1.65
N SER A 320 13.23 17.49 2.95
CA SER A 320 14.49 17.32 3.72
C SER A 320 14.59 15.90 4.25
N GLN A 321 15.54 15.11 3.74
CA GLN A 321 15.77 13.73 4.17
C GLN A 321 17.27 13.42 4.27
N PRO A 322 17.69 12.42 5.08
CA PRO A 322 19.09 11.99 5.14
C PRO A 322 19.61 11.60 3.74
N GLY A 323 20.67 12.26 3.27
CA GLY A 323 21.25 12.01 1.94
C GLY A 323 20.66 12.84 0.79
N ASN A 324 19.60 13.62 1.04
CA ASN A 324 19.03 14.58 0.08
C ASN A 324 19.32 16.03 0.53
N GLN A 325 20.04 16.80 -0.28
CA GLN A 325 20.25 18.23 -0.01
C GLN A 325 18.94 18.98 -0.29
N THR A 326 18.45 19.86 0.59
CA THR A 326 17.14 20.48 0.40
C THR A 326 17.18 21.66 -0.57
N ASP A 327 16.76 21.49 -1.83
CA ASP A 327 16.47 22.65 -2.73
C ASP A 327 15.61 22.37 -3.99
N GLY A 328 15.05 21.17 -4.18
CA GLY A 328 14.35 20.82 -5.42
C GLY A 328 12.89 21.27 -5.50
N TYR A 329 12.48 21.89 -6.62
CA TYR A 329 11.08 21.98 -7.02
C TYR A 329 10.49 20.61 -7.35
N TYR A 330 9.17 20.48 -7.22
CA TYR A 330 8.41 19.25 -7.51
C TYR A 330 8.26 19.00 -9.01
N ARG A 331 9.37 18.69 -9.69
CA ARG A 331 9.38 18.42 -11.13
C ARG A 331 8.77 17.05 -11.41
N THR A 332 7.92 16.98 -12.42
CA THR A 332 7.17 15.77 -12.74
C THR A 332 6.77 15.75 -14.20
N TYR A 333 6.90 14.60 -14.84
CA TYR A 333 6.44 14.41 -16.22
C TYR A 333 4.97 14.01 -16.31
N THR A 334 4.31 13.66 -15.19
CA THR A 334 2.89 13.28 -15.18
C THR A 334 1.97 14.47 -15.41
N ASN A 335 2.46 15.70 -15.20
CA ASN A 335 1.70 16.93 -15.40
C ASN A 335 1.62 17.33 -16.89
N SER A 336 1.32 16.35 -17.75
CA SER A 336 1.10 16.46 -19.19
C SER A 336 -0.39 16.60 -19.52
N VAL A 337 -0.72 17.07 -20.72
CA VAL A 337 -2.12 17.23 -21.17
C VAL A 337 -2.35 16.65 -22.57
N PHE A 338 -3.46 15.92 -22.72
CA PHE A 338 -3.92 15.43 -24.03
C PHE A 338 -4.58 16.55 -24.85
N VAL A 339 -4.17 16.67 -26.11
CA VAL A 339 -4.76 17.57 -27.11
C VAL A 339 -4.97 16.78 -28.39
N ASN A 340 -6.06 16.00 -28.43
CA ASN A 340 -6.36 15.05 -29.51
C ASN A 340 -5.16 14.14 -29.83
N LYS A 341 -4.47 14.33 -30.96
CA LYS A 341 -3.33 13.47 -31.38
C LYS A 341 -1.98 13.93 -30.81
N THR A 342 -1.95 15.04 -30.09
CA THR A 342 -0.75 15.62 -29.49
C THR A 342 -0.80 15.50 -27.97
N LEU A 343 0.33 15.18 -27.34
CA LEU A 343 0.49 15.22 -25.88
C LEU A 343 1.54 16.29 -25.54
N LEU A 344 1.16 17.28 -24.75
CA LEU A 344 2.08 18.31 -24.27
C LEU A 344 2.66 17.87 -22.93
N VAL A 345 3.99 17.76 -22.84
CA VAL A 345 4.71 17.24 -21.67
C VAL A 345 5.63 18.33 -21.11
N PRO A 346 5.64 18.59 -19.79
CA PRO A 346 6.58 19.52 -19.19
C PRO A 346 8.00 18.94 -19.25
N PHE A 347 8.92 19.69 -19.85
CA PHE A 347 10.34 19.36 -19.90
C PHE A 347 11.11 20.24 -18.94
N TYR A 348 12.24 19.73 -18.45
CA TYR A 348 13.05 20.39 -17.45
C TYR A 348 14.52 20.36 -17.81
N ARG A 349 15.03 19.18 -18.23
CA ARG A 349 16.44 18.97 -18.60
C ARG A 349 16.59 17.82 -19.57
N GLU A 350 17.33 18.09 -20.64
CA GLU A 350 17.53 17.17 -21.77
C GLU A 350 17.92 15.73 -21.38
N GLU A 351 18.75 15.58 -20.34
CA GLU A 351 19.23 14.26 -19.87
C GLU A 351 18.12 13.36 -19.30
N TYR A 352 17.07 13.96 -18.72
CA TYR A 352 15.91 13.23 -18.17
C TYR A 352 14.71 13.29 -19.12
N ASP A 353 14.55 14.40 -19.86
CA ASP A 353 13.43 14.64 -20.76
C ASP A 353 13.38 13.56 -21.86
N THR A 354 14.54 13.15 -22.39
CA THR A 354 14.62 12.10 -23.42
C THR A 354 14.14 10.72 -22.94
N ILE A 355 14.31 10.40 -21.66
CA ILE A 355 13.80 9.17 -21.07
C ILE A 355 12.28 9.26 -20.93
N ALA A 356 11.79 10.38 -20.39
CA ALA A 356 10.36 10.64 -20.23
C ALA A 356 9.62 10.62 -21.58
N GLN A 357 10.19 11.27 -22.60
CA GLN A 357 9.66 11.28 -23.96
C GLN A 357 9.54 9.86 -24.51
N ARG A 358 10.59 9.04 -24.40
CA ARG A 358 10.57 7.65 -24.87
C ARG A 358 9.46 6.84 -24.17
N ILE A 359 9.33 6.97 -22.85
CA ILE A 359 8.27 6.29 -22.09
C ILE A 359 6.89 6.66 -22.61
N TYR A 360 6.65 7.95 -22.89
CA TYR A 360 5.39 8.39 -23.51
C TYR A 360 5.20 7.87 -24.93
N GLU A 361 6.23 7.90 -25.77
CA GLU A 361 6.17 7.38 -27.15
C GLU A 361 5.87 5.87 -27.19
N GLU A 362 6.43 5.10 -26.26
CA GLU A 362 6.16 3.66 -26.09
C GLU A 362 4.74 3.42 -25.55
N ALA A 363 4.29 4.21 -24.57
CA ALA A 363 2.98 4.07 -23.95
C ALA A 363 1.81 4.57 -24.82
N LEU A 364 2.07 5.52 -25.71
CA LEU A 364 1.08 6.18 -26.57
C LEU A 364 1.53 6.18 -28.04
N PRO A 365 1.54 5.02 -28.72
CA PRO A 365 1.98 4.93 -30.11
C PRO A 365 1.24 5.90 -31.03
N GLY A 366 2.00 6.57 -31.91
CA GLY A 366 1.50 7.52 -32.90
C GLY A 366 1.11 8.90 -32.36
N TYR A 367 1.14 9.13 -31.05
CA TYR A 367 0.95 10.48 -30.50
C TYR A 367 2.15 11.37 -30.82
N ASN A 368 1.88 12.63 -31.13
CA ASN A 368 2.90 13.66 -31.24
C ASN A 368 3.27 14.16 -29.83
N ILE A 369 4.39 13.69 -29.29
CA ILE A 369 4.87 14.10 -27.97
C ILE A 369 5.66 15.40 -28.08
N VAL A 370 5.15 16.47 -27.46
CA VAL A 370 5.78 17.80 -27.50
C VAL A 370 6.23 18.20 -26.10
N GLY A 371 7.55 18.30 -25.92
CA GLY A 371 8.16 18.83 -24.71
C GLY A 371 8.12 20.35 -24.65
N ILE A 372 7.65 20.91 -23.53
CA ILE A 372 7.65 22.36 -23.26
C ILE A 372 8.46 22.64 -22.00
N ASP A 373 9.53 23.43 -22.12
CA ASP A 373 10.43 23.77 -21.02
C ASP A 373 9.72 24.58 -19.93
N CYS A 374 9.63 24.00 -18.73
CA CYS A 374 9.00 24.55 -17.54
C CYS A 374 10.00 24.98 -16.44
N ASP A 375 11.32 24.90 -16.69
CA ASP A 375 12.39 25.21 -15.71
C ASP A 375 13.29 26.38 -16.14
N ASN A 376 13.12 26.93 -17.34
CA ASN A 376 13.98 27.98 -17.89
C ASN A 376 14.03 29.27 -17.07
N SER A 377 15.17 29.98 -17.14
CA SER A 377 15.38 31.29 -16.51
C SER A 377 14.42 32.32 -17.08
N GLY A 378 13.51 32.81 -16.25
CA GLY A 378 12.47 33.78 -16.62
C GLY A 378 11.10 33.15 -16.96
N SER A 379 10.98 31.83 -16.98
CA SER A 379 9.71 31.10 -17.14
C SER A 379 9.67 29.81 -16.33
N ASN A 380 10.29 29.80 -15.14
CA ASN A 380 10.32 28.66 -14.25
C ASN A 380 8.98 28.50 -13.51
N ILE A 381 7.98 27.94 -14.19
CA ILE A 381 6.64 27.76 -13.62
C ILE A 381 6.64 26.68 -12.53
N ILE A 382 7.53 25.68 -12.64
CA ILE A 382 7.59 24.58 -11.66
C ILE A 382 8.00 25.05 -10.27
N SER A 383 8.69 26.20 -10.18
CA SER A 383 8.95 26.88 -8.89
C SER A 383 7.70 27.32 -8.14
N LEU A 384 6.55 27.38 -8.82
CA LEU A 384 5.23 27.70 -8.26
C LEU A 384 4.36 26.46 -8.02
N SER A 385 4.95 25.26 -8.04
CA SER A 385 4.29 23.96 -7.80
C SER A 385 3.27 23.55 -8.86
N GLY A 386 3.50 23.90 -10.14
CA GLY A 386 2.67 23.42 -11.25
C GLY A 386 3.39 23.48 -12.60
N ALA A 387 2.83 22.81 -13.61
CA ALA A 387 3.37 22.76 -14.97
C ALA A 387 2.23 22.81 -16.03
N ILE A 388 2.38 22.12 -17.16
CA ILE A 388 1.52 22.24 -18.34
C ILE A 388 0.07 21.83 -18.06
N HIS A 389 -0.16 20.68 -17.39
CA HIS A 389 -1.51 20.23 -17.08
C HIS A 389 -2.23 21.20 -16.16
N CYS A 390 -1.51 21.87 -15.24
CA CYS A 390 -2.06 22.82 -14.27
C CYS A 390 -2.62 24.11 -14.91
N ILE A 391 -2.15 24.46 -16.10
CA ILE A 391 -2.48 25.73 -16.77
C ILE A 391 -3.35 25.54 -18.02
N THR A 392 -3.90 24.34 -18.20
CA THR A 392 -4.73 23.97 -19.34
C THR A 392 -5.98 23.25 -18.85
N HIS A 393 -7.10 23.41 -19.55
CA HIS A 393 -8.30 22.59 -19.32
C HIS A 393 -8.99 22.28 -20.65
N SER A 394 -9.50 21.06 -20.82
CA SER A 394 -10.14 20.61 -22.06
C SER A 394 -11.66 20.79 -22.03
N VAL A 395 -12.24 20.91 -23.22
CA VAL A 395 -13.70 20.84 -23.48
C VAL A 395 -13.96 19.76 -24.53
N GLY A 396 -14.73 18.75 -24.16
CA GLY A 396 -15.11 17.65 -25.05
C GLY A 396 -15.96 18.09 -26.25
N VAL A 397 -16.04 17.26 -27.29
CA VAL A 397 -16.85 17.55 -28.49
C VAL A 397 -18.36 17.49 -28.25
N ASN A 398 -19.15 18.27 -29.00
CA ASN A 398 -20.62 18.28 -28.88
C ASN A 398 -21.29 16.95 -29.28
N ASP A 399 -20.65 16.19 -30.17
CA ASP A 399 -21.14 14.94 -30.73
C ASP A 399 -20.06 13.84 -30.56
N PRO A 400 -19.88 13.26 -29.37
CA PRO A 400 -18.84 12.26 -29.14
C PRO A 400 -19.20 10.91 -29.78
N LEU A 401 -18.21 10.28 -30.42
CA LEU A 401 -18.27 8.88 -30.85
C LEU A 401 -17.33 8.08 -29.95
N LEU A 402 -17.88 7.45 -28.93
CA LEU A 402 -17.13 6.73 -27.91
C LEU A 402 -16.78 5.33 -28.40
N ILE A 403 -15.49 4.99 -28.41
CA ILE A 403 -14.97 3.64 -28.69
C ILE A 403 -14.17 3.22 -27.46
N SER A 404 -14.44 2.04 -26.90
CA SER A 404 -13.69 1.56 -25.75
C SER A 404 -13.64 0.03 -25.67
N PHE A 405 -12.45 -0.52 -25.41
CA PHE A 405 -12.18 -1.95 -25.34
C PHE A 405 -10.97 -2.22 -24.46
N LYS A 406 -10.96 -3.40 -23.84
CA LYS A 406 -9.77 -3.93 -23.17
C LYS A 406 -8.74 -4.27 -24.25
N GLN A 407 -7.49 -3.87 -24.07
CA GLN A 407 -6.44 -4.29 -25.00
C GLN A 407 -6.30 -5.82 -24.97
N ILE A 408 -5.95 -6.40 -26.11
CA ILE A 408 -5.71 -7.85 -26.21
C ILE A 408 -4.38 -8.13 -25.53
N ASP A 409 -4.39 -9.03 -24.56
CA ASP A 409 -3.16 -9.47 -23.89
C ASP A 409 -2.41 -10.45 -24.80
N ASP A 410 -1.09 -10.52 -24.63
CA ASP A 410 -0.27 -11.54 -25.30
C ASP A 410 -0.88 -12.92 -25.06
N THR A 411 -1.10 -13.64 -26.15
CA THR A 411 -1.80 -14.92 -26.13
C THR A 411 -0.82 -16.02 -26.50
N CYS A 412 -0.63 -16.96 -25.57
CA CYS A 412 0.00 -18.22 -25.88
C CYS A 412 -1.07 -19.29 -26.14
N VAL A 413 -0.85 -20.18 -27.10
CA VAL A 413 -1.84 -21.20 -27.52
C VAL A 413 -1.27 -22.61 -27.59
N ASP A 414 -2.09 -23.59 -27.18
CA ASP A 414 -1.79 -25.03 -27.33
C ASP A 414 -2.50 -25.67 -28.55
N GLU A 415 -3.65 -25.13 -28.98
CA GLU A 415 -4.38 -25.54 -30.20
C GLU A 415 -5.08 -24.32 -30.85
N SER A 416 -5.62 -24.51 -32.07
CA SER A 416 -6.08 -23.50 -33.06
C SER A 416 -6.40 -22.08 -32.53
N PRO A 417 -5.76 -21.02 -33.08
CA PRO A 417 -5.98 -19.62 -32.73
C PRO A 417 -7.43 -19.22 -32.78
N TYR A 418 -7.98 -18.80 -31.65
CA TYR A 418 -9.22 -18.05 -31.63
C TYR A 418 -9.00 -16.79 -30.83
N VAL A 419 -9.08 -15.63 -31.48
CA VAL A 419 -9.13 -14.33 -30.80
C VAL A 419 -10.57 -13.82 -30.88
N GLY A 420 -11.24 -13.83 -29.73
CA GLY A 420 -12.52 -13.16 -29.54
C GLY A 420 -12.27 -11.76 -29.00
N PHE A 421 -12.69 -10.75 -29.74
CA PHE A 421 -12.49 -9.36 -29.36
C PHE A 421 -13.83 -8.61 -29.32
N GLN A 422 -14.06 -7.88 -28.23
CA GLN A 422 -15.26 -7.10 -27.99
C GLN A 422 -14.91 -5.63 -27.83
N THR A 423 -15.77 -4.76 -28.36
CA THR A 423 -15.64 -3.31 -28.23
C THR A 423 -16.99 -2.66 -27.96
N LEU A 424 -17.00 -1.74 -27.00
CA LEU A 424 -18.11 -0.83 -26.77
C LEU A 424 -18.02 0.34 -27.76
N VAL A 425 -19.08 0.58 -28.52
CA VAL A 425 -19.17 1.73 -29.44
C VAL A 425 -20.51 2.44 -29.26
N LYS A 426 -20.47 3.74 -28.91
CA LYS A 426 -21.66 4.55 -28.63
C LYS A 426 -21.64 5.87 -29.38
N HIS A 427 -22.80 6.24 -29.94
CA HIS A 427 -23.08 7.57 -30.47
C HIS A 427 -24.58 7.82 -30.46
N LYS A 428 -25.02 9.07 -30.23
CA LYS A 428 -26.45 9.40 -30.09
C LYS A 428 -27.33 9.06 -31.31
N SER A 429 -26.75 9.06 -32.51
CA SER A 429 -27.44 8.66 -33.75
C SER A 429 -27.54 7.14 -33.92
N GLY A 430 -26.90 6.35 -33.06
CA GLY A 430 -26.57 4.95 -33.32
C GLY A 430 -25.36 4.78 -34.24
N ILE A 431 -24.91 3.54 -34.38
CA ILE A 431 -23.69 3.14 -35.09
C ILE A 431 -24.06 2.46 -36.41
N SER A 432 -23.39 2.88 -37.49
CA SER A 432 -23.55 2.35 -38.84
C SER A 432 -22.59 1.20 -39.11
N GLU A 433 -21.32 1.38 -38.72
CA GLU A 433 -20.25 0.45 -39.05
C GLU A 433 -19.20 0.46 -37.93
N VAL A 434 -18.64 -0.72 -37.63
CA VAL A 434 -17.46 -0.87 -36.77
C VAL A 434 -16.55 -1.89 -37.43
N ASN A 435 -15.28 -1.54 -37.58
CA ASN A 435 -14.26 -2.42 -38.15
C ASN A 435 -13.11 -2.62 -37.17
N PHE A 436 -12.68 -3.86 -37.07
CA PHE A 436 -11.40 -4.24 -36.50
C PHE A 436 -10.36 -4.21 -37.62
N ASN A 437 -9.34 -3.36 -37.48
CA ASN A 437 -8.28 -3.21 -38.47
C ASN A 437 -7.02 -3.83 -37.90
N TYR A 438 -6.39 -4.74 -38.65
CA TYR A 438 -5.18 -5.44 -38.20
C TYR A 438 -4.17 -5.66 -39.31
N ARG A 439 -2.90 -5.85 -38.93
CA ARG A 439 -1.84 -6.34 -39.80
C ARG A 439 -0.83 -7.17 -39.02
N ILE A 440 -0.05 -7.97 -39.73
CA ILE A 440 1.11 -8.63 -39.13
C ILE A 440 2.24 -7.59 -39.04
N GLU A 441 2.98 -7.57 -37.94
CA GLU A 441 4.14 -6.67 -37.76
C GLU A 441 5.07 -6.75 -38.98
N GLY A 442 5.40 -5.56 -39.52
CA GLY A 442 6.22 -5.42 -40.73
C GLY A 442 5.44 -5.37 -42.05
N GLU A 443 4.13 -5.68 -42.07
CA GLU A 443 3.28 -5.44 -43.22
C GLU A 443 2.93 -3.95 -43.37
N SER A 444 2.74 -3.49 -44.62
CA SER A 444 2.50 -2.06 -44.87
C SER A 444 1.06 -1.62 -44.68
N ASN A 445 0.08 -2.50 -44.90
CA ASN A 445 -1.33 -2.14 -44.95
C ASN A 445 -2.14 -2.92 -43.91
N PHE A 446 -3.10 -2.23 -43.28
CA PHE A 446 -4.10 -2.88 -42.43
C PHE A 446 -5.20 -3.55 -43.26
N ASN A 447 -5.56 -4.77 -42.86
CA ASN A 447 -6.75 -5.47 -43.30
C ASN A 447 -7.92 -5.08 -42.37
N SER A 448 -9.12 -4.92 -42.92
CA SER A 448 -10.31 -4.52 -42.16
C SER A 448 -11.34 -5.65 -42.12
N VAL A 449 -11.86 -5.93 -40.92
CA VAL A 449 -12.92 -6.93 -40.69
C VAL A 449 -14.08 -6.25 -39.98
N SER A 450 -15.27 -6.32 -40.57
CA SER A 450 -16.48 -5.76 -39.97
C SER A 450 -16.91 -6.55 -38.74
N MET A 451 -17.08 -5.83 -37.63
CA MET A 451 -17.54 -6.40 -36.36
C MET A 451 -19.06 -6.60 -36.38
N GLN A 452 -19.54 -7.57 -35.62
CA GLN A 452 -20.96 -7.89 -35.49
C GLN A 452 -21.53 -7.32 -34.19
N ASN A 453 -22.67 -6.65 -34.26
CA ASN A 453 -23.39 -6.20 -33.07
C ASN A 453 -24.24 -7.35 -32.52
N ASN A 454 -23.84 -7.90 -31.37
CA ASN A 454 -24.53 -9.02 -30.74
C ASN A 454 -25.72 -8.56 -29.90
N SER A 455 -25.63 -7.39 -29.27
CA SER A 455 -26.72 -6.69 -28.59
C SER A 455 -26.24 -5.33 -28.04
N GLY A 456 -27.13 -4.32 -28.09
CA GLY A 456 -26.85 -2.99 -27.56
C GLY A 456 -25.69 -2.30 -28.26
N ASP A 457 -24.72 -1.85 -27.47
CA ASP A 457 -23.56 -1.08 -27.92
C ASP A 457 -22.28 -1.93 -28.04
N ASN A 458 -22.38 -3.26 -27.88
CA ASN A 458 -21.23 -4.18 -27.87
C ASN A 458 -21.06 -4.86 -29.23
N TRP A 459 -19.93 -4.59 -29.86
CA TRP A 459 -19.51 -5.12 -31.16
C TRP A 459 -18.45 -6.19 -30.95
N ASN A 460 -18.55 -7.30 -31.68
CA ASN A 460 -17.66 -8.44 -31.51
C ASN A 460 -17.08 -8.87 -32.84
N VAL A 461 -15.84 -9.34 -32.81
CA VAL A 461 -15.21 -10.01 -33.92
C VAL A 461 -14.52 -11.27 -33.43
N THR A 462 -14.52 -12.27 -34.29
CA THR A 462 -13.85 -13.54 -34.11
C THR A 462 -12.88 -13.70 -35.26
N MET A 463 -11.60 -13.94 -34.95
CA MET A 463 -10.55 -14.14 -35.95
C MET A 463 -9.66 -15.32 -35.59
N THR A 464 -9.02 -15.86 -36.63
CA THR A 464 -8.01 -16.92 -36.56
C THR A 464 -6.77 -16.42 -37.29
N PHE A 465 -5.59 -16.56 -36.69
CA PHE A 465 -4.30 -16.16 -37.27
C PHE A 465 -3.47 -17.40 -37.57
N ASP A 466 -3.07 -17.62 -38.83
CA ASP A 466 -2.45 -18.90 -39.23
C ASP A 466 -0.99 -19.05 -38.73
N ASP A 467 -0.29 -17.94 -38.47
CA ASP A 467 1.14 -17.92 -38.12
C ASP A 467 1.40 -17.22 -36.77
N LEU A 468 2.37 -17.74 -36.00
CA LEU A 468 2.91 -17.09 -34.80
C LEU A 468 3.55 -15.76 -35.20
N SER A 469 3.01 -14.66 -34.70
CA SER A 469 3.41 -13.31 -35.10
C SER A 469 2.94 -12.26 -34.09
N THR A 470 3.55 -11.08 -34.15
CA THR A 470 2.99 -9.88 -33.52
C THR A 470 1.89 -9.33 -34.41
N ILE A 471 0.70 -9.12 -33.83
CA ILE A 471 -0.42 -8.51 -34.55
C ILE A 471 -0.57 -7.07 -34.07
N GLU A 472 -0.57 -6.14 -35.02
CA GLU A 472 -0.83 -4.72 -34.79
C GLU A 472 -2.27 -4.40 -35.18
N TYR A 473 -3.01 -3.66 -34.36
CA TYR A 473 -4.43 -3.43 -34.57
C TYR A 473 -4.97 -2.11 -34.01
N TYR A 474 -6.11 -1.68 -34.56
CA TYR A 474 -6.92 -0.57 -34.05
C TYR A 474 -8.40 -0.76 -34.43
N VAL A 475 -9.29 -0.05 -33.75
CA VAL A 475 -10.74 -0.08 -34.07
C VAL A 475 -11.16 1.22 -34.73
N SER A 476 -11.98 1.13 -35.77
CA SER A 476 -12.63 2.28 -36.40
C SER A 476 -14.14 2.13 -36.34
N ALA A 477 -14.86 3.24 -36.12
CA ALA A 477 -16.32 3.25 -36.13
C ALA A 477 -16.88 4.43 -36.93
N VAL A 478 -18.06 4.21 -37.51
CA VAL A 478 -18.84 5.21 -38.22
C VAL A 478 -20.24 5.26 -37.60
N ALA A 479 -20.64 6.44 -37.12
CA ALA A 479 -21.98 6.69 -36.62
C ALA A 479 -22.99 6.90 -37.76
N ASN A 480 -24.28 6.70 -37.49
CA ASN A 480 -25.35 6.99 -38.47
C ASN A 480 -25.42 8.48 -38.89
N SER A 481 -24.81 9.38 -38.13
CA SER A 481 -24.63 10.79 -38.50
C SER A 481 -23.55 11.01 -39.58
N GLY A 482 -22.73 9.99 -39.86
CA GLY A 482 -21.52 10.10 -40.68
C GLY A 482 -20.29 10.52 -39.89
N LYS A 483 -20.36 10.68 -38.56
CA LYS A 483 -19.17 10.92 -37.73
C LYS A 483 -18.31 9.65 -37.70
N GLU A 484 -17.02 9.80 -37.95
CA GLU A 484 -16.03 8.74 -37.92
C GLU A 484 -15.08 8.96 -36.74
N GLN A 485 -14.61 7.86 -36.14
CA GLN A 485 -13.59 7.91 -35.10
C GLN A 485 -12.79 6.61 -35.10
N VAL A 486 -11.55 6.69 -34.64
CA VAL A 486 -10.64 5.56 -34.50
C VAL A 486 -10.09 5.48 -33.08
N ARG A 487 -9.65 4.29 -32.68
CA ARG A 487 -9.02 4.04 -31.39
C ARG A 487 -7.78 3.15 -31.55
N PRO A 488 -6.56 3.64 -31.24
CA PRO A 488 -6.28 4.97 -30.67
C PRO A 488 -6.59 6.10 -31.67
N ILE A 489 -6.79 7.34 -31.19
CA ILE A 489 -7.16 8.51 -32.03
C ILE A 489 -6.08 8.84 -33.09
N THR A 490 -4.87 8.33 -32.89
CA THR A 490 -3.69 8.47 -33.74
C THR A 490 -3.60 7.42 -34.85
N ALA A 491 -4.52 6.45 -34.90
CA ALA A 491 -4.54 5.45 -35.95
C ALA A 491 -4.70 6.07 -37.36
N PRO A 492 -4.08 5.48 -38.40
CA PRO A 492 -3.35 4.21 -38.40
C PRO A 492 -1.87 4.31 -37.99
N ASP A 493 -1.35 5.52 -37.73
CA ASP A 493 0.05 5.71 -37.33
C ASP A 493 0.30 5.17 -35.91
N GLY A 494 -0.68 5.35 -35.02
CA GLY A 494 -0.74 4.69 -33.72
C GLY A 494 -1.59 3.42 -33.73
N PHE A 495 -1.14 2.39 -33.04
CA PHE A 495 -1.82 1.11 -32.95
C PHE A 495 -1.50 0.40 -31.63
N TYR A 496 -2.35 -0.56 -31.26
CA TYR A 496 -2.06 -1.52 -30.20
C TYR A 496 -1.41 -2.76 -30.81
N SER A 497 -0.69 -3.53 -30.01
CA SER A 497 -0.09 -4.79 -30.46
C SER A 497 -0.25 -5.87 -29.40
N PHE A 498 -0.41 -7.11 -29.84
CA PHE A 498 -0.30 -8.29 -28.99
C PHE A 498 0.51 -9.37 -29.70
N LYS A 499 1.21 -10.19 -28.94
CA LYS A 499 1.96 -11.33 -29.43
C LYS A 499 1.08 -12.57 -29.46
N TYR A 500 1.24 -13.31 -30.55
CA TYR A 500 0.67 -14.62 -30.73
C TYR A 500 1.81 -15.64 -30.80
N GLU A 501 2.09 -16.32 -29.68
CA GLU A 501 3.25 -17.20 -29.52
C GLU A 501 2.89 -18.61 -29.03
N GLN A 502 3.82 -19.55 -29.18
CA GLN A 502 3.67 -20.90 -28.63
C GLN A 502 3.98 -20.84 -27.13
N CYS A 503 3.14 -21.44 -26.28
CA CYS A 503 3.40 -21.46 -24.84
C CYS A 503 4.74 -22.15 -24.55
N GLU A 504 5.75 -21.40 -24.09
CA GLU A 504 6.94 -21.95 -23.47
C GLU A 504 6.65 -22.11 -21.97
N PHE A 505 6.20 -23.30 -21.56
CA PHE A 505 6.19 -23.65 -20.15
C PHE A 505 7.63 -23.96 -19.75
N GLU A 506 8.27 -23.10 -18.96
CA GLU A 506 9.52 -23.48 -18.30
C GLU A 506 9.22 -24.61 -17.29
N ASP A 507 9.85 -25.77 -17.50
CA ASP A 507 9.81 -26.86 -16.53
C ASP A 507 10.67 -26.47 -15.31
N ILE A 508 10.03 -25.94 -14.28
CA ILE A 508 10.66 -25.64 -12.99
C ILE A 508 10.54 -26.89 -12.12
N LEU A 509 11.60 -27.71 -12.16
CA LEU A 509 11.73 -28.94 -11.37
C LEU A 509 11.94 -28.61 -9.88
N GLY A 510 11.20 -29.27 -9.00
CA GLY A 510 11.40 -29.20 -7.55
C GLY A 510 10.26 -29.87 -6.77
N CYS A 511 10.36 -29.91 -5.43
CA CYS A 511 9.31 -30.53 -4.63
C CYS A 511 8.01 -29.69 -4.64
N THR A 512 6.91 -30.29 -5.08
CA THR A 512 5.59 -29.64 -5.16
C THR A 512 4.67 -29.97 -3.97
N ASP A 513 5.14 -30.76 -3.00
CA ASP A 513 4.36 -31.15 -1.82
C ASP A 513 4.59 -30.16 -0.68
N SER A 514 3.54 -29.44 -0.29
CA SER A 514 3.60 -28.42 0.78
C SER A 514 3.92 -28.99 2.16
N THR A 515 3.90 -30.31 2.34
CA THR A 515 4.25 -30.99 3.60
C THR A 515 5.72 -31.43 3.67
N ALA A 516 6.47 -31.29 2.57
CA ALA A 516 7.89 -31.59 2.51
C ALA A 516 8.74 -30.38 2.98
N CYS A 517 9.88 -30.68 3.59
CA CYS A 517 10.85 -29.71 4.11
C CYS A 517 11.54 -28.86 3.05
N ASN A 518 11.54 -29.31 1.79
CA ASN A 518 12.12 -28.60 0.65
C ASN A 518 11.06 -28.22 -0.40
N PHE A 519 9.82 -27.99 0.02
CA PHE A 519 8.75 -27.47 -0.83
C PHE A 519 9.19 -26.20 -1.55
N SER A 520 9.00 -26.17 -2.88
CA SER A 520 9.23 -24.99 -3.70
C SER A 520 7.92 -24.47 -4.26
N ILE A 521 7.57 -23.23 -3.91
CA ILE A 521 6.38 -22.55 -4.44
C ILE A 521 6.48 -22.23 -5.94
N THR A 522 7.69 -22.28 -6.50
CA THR A 522 7.94 -21.99 -7.93
C THR A 522 8.01 -23.24 -8.79
N ALA A 523 8.10 -24.43 -8.19
CA ALA A 523 8.18 -25.67 -8.95
C ALA A 523 6.81 -26.07 -9.54
N ASN A 524 6.76 -26.32 -10.85
CA ASN A 524 5.56 -26.78 -11.55
C ASN A 524 5.61 -28.28 -11.87
N ILE A 525 6.77 -28.94 -11.74
CA ILE A 525 6.95 -30.37 -11.93
C ILE A 525 7.68 -30.97 -10.72
N ASN A 526 7.06 -31.98 -10.12
CA ASN A 526 7.70 -32.75 -9.06
C ASN A 526 8.82 -33.63 -9.65
N ASP A 527 10.05 -33.33 -9.26
CA ASP A 527 11.26 -34.01 -9.69
C ASP A 527 11.64 -35.21 -8.79
N GLY A 528 10.81 -35.51 -7.79
CA GLY A 528 11.04 -36.56 -6.80
C GLY A 528 12.01 -36.16 -5.70
N SER A 529 12.36 -34.87 -5.58
CA SER A 529 13.29 -34.39 -4.55
C SER A 529 12.68 -34.19 -3.17
N CYS A 530 11.36 -34.42 -2.97
CA CYS A 530 10.68 -34.12 -1.69
C CYS A 530 11.31 -34.85 -0.49
N ILE A 531 11.72 -34.07 0.51
CA ILE A 531 12.28 -34.53 1.79
C ILE A 531 11.23 -34.28 2.87
N TYR A 532 10.89 -35.31 3.65
CA TYR A 532 9.93 -35.22 4.75
C TYR A 532 10.66 -35.29 6.10
N PRO A 533 10.10 -34.72 7.17
CA PRO A 533 10.70 -34.82 8.49
C PRO A 533 10.63 -36.26 9.03
N GLU A 534 11.59 -36.63 9.90
CA GLU A 534 11.58 -37.94 10.57
C GLU A 534 10.41 -38.06 11.55
N GLN A 535 9.99 -39.30 11.84
CA GLN A 535 8.86 -39.54 12.75
C GLN A 535 9.16 -38.98 14.14
N TYR A 536 8.22 -38.18 14.69
CA TYR A 536 8.33 -37.42 15.94
C TYR A 536 9.19 -36.14 15.87
N TYR A 537 9.71 -35.79 14.70
CA TYR A 537 10.50 -34.57 14.49
C TYR A 537 9.85 -33.62 13.46
N ASP A 538 10.24 -32.34 13.50
CA ASP A 538 9.94 -31.35 12.48
C ASP A 538 11.04 -31.28 11.38
N CYS A 539 10.85 -30.43 10.37
CA CYS A 539 11.79 -30.26 9.26
C CYS A 539 13.15 -29.65 9.63
N SER A 540 13.28 -29.14 10.85
CA SER A 540 14.53 -28.65 11.41
C SER A 540 15.19 -29.67 12.34
N GLY A 541 14.58 -30.85 12.50
CA GLY A 541 15.06 -31.91 13.39
C GLY A 541 14.72 -31.67 14.86
N ASN A 542 13.76 -30.80 15.18
CA ASN A 542 13.31 -30.61 16.57
C ASN A 542 12.25 -31.64 16.92
N CYS A 543 12.29 -32.15 18.14
CA CYS A 543 11.25 -33.04 18.62
C CYS A 543 9.89 -32.32 18.70
N LEU A 544 8.81 -33.01 18.31
CA LEU A 544 7.45 -32.50 18.39
C LEU A 544 6.85 -32.59 19.80
N ASN A 545 7.38 -33.47 20.67
CA ASN A 545 6.88 -33.73 22.02
C ASN A 545 8.05 -34.12 22.95
N ASP A 546 8.50 -33.15 23.75
CA ASP A 546 9.63 -33.23 24.69
C ASP A 546 9.20 -32.48 25.96
N GLU A 547 8.70 -33.21 26.97
CA GLU A 547 8.08 -32.63 28.17
C GLU A 547 9.11 -32.16 29.18
N ASP A 548 10.33 -32.69 29.15
CA ASP A 548 11.42 -32.33 30.06
C ASP A 548 12.57 -31.53 29.43
N ASP A 549 12.45 -31.18 28.15
CA ASP A 549 13.36 -30.33 27.36
C ASP A 549 14.78 -30.92 27.26
N ASP A 550 14.93 -32.24 27.30
CA ASP A 550 16.22 -32.92 27.27
C ASP A 550 16.76 -33.19 25.84
N GLY A 551 15.93 -32.94 24.82
CA GLY A 551 16.25 -33.10 23.41
C GLY A 551 15.99 -34.50 22.84
N ILE A 552 15.40 -35.40 23.63
CA ILE A 552 14.90 -36.71 23.21
C ILE A 552 13.37 -36.65 23.26
N CYS A 553 12.70 -37.17 22.22
CA CYS A 553 11.24 -37.24 22.27
C CYS A 553 10.77 -38.18 23.38
N ASP A 554 9.77 -37.76 24.16
CA ASP A 554 9.24 -38.53 25.29
C ASP A 554 8.88 -39.97 24.92
N GLU A 555 8.43 -40.20 23.68
CA GLU A 555 8.12 -41.53 23.15
C GLU A 555 9.34 -42.46 23.02
N LEU A 556 10.56 -42.00 23.32
CA LEU A 556 11.84 -42.69 23.12
C LEU A 556 12.72 -42.86 24.39
N GLU A 557 12.26 -42.52 25.61
CA GLU A 557 13.05 -42.56 26.88
C GLU A 557 12.97 -43.91 27.69
N LEU A 558 13.99 -44.26 28.53
CA LEU A 558 14.07 -45.51 29.35
C LEU A 558 14.49 -45.26 30.83
N LEU A 559 13.86 -45.90 31.83
CA LEU A 559 14.03 -45.65 33.30
C LEU A 559 15.06 -46.53 34.09
N ASP A 560 15.81 -45.93 35.03
CA ASP A 560 16.83 -46.53 35.94
C ASP A 560 16.32 -46.87 37.38
N CYS A 561 17.03 -47.71 38.16
CA CYS A 561 16.76 -48.02 39.59
C CYS A 561 17.81 -47.45 40.56
N SER A 562 17.49 -47.35 41.88
CA SER A 562 18.43 -46.89 42.93
C SER A 562 18.68 -47.93 44.05
N LEU A 563 19.94 -48.13 44.45
CA LEU A 563 20.40 -48.99 45.56
C LEU A 563 20.30 -48.31 46.94
N SER A 564 20.43 -49.09 48.02
CA SER A 564 20.21 -48.62 49.40
C SER A 564 21.17 -47.51 49.89
N ASN A 565 22.37 -47.38 49.31
CA ASN A 565 23.32 -46.30 49.64
C ASN A 565 23.13 -45.04 48.77
N GLY A 566 22.20 -45.05 47.81
CA GLY A 566 21.87 -43.95 46.90
C GLY A 566 22.42 -44.08 45.47
N GLN A 567 23.24 -45.08 45.16
CA GLN A 567 23.77 -45.29 43.80
C GLN A 567 22.69 -45.74 42.80
N THR A 568 22.70 -45.22 41.57
CA THR A 568 21.77 -45.64 40.50
C THR A 568 22.36 -46.69 39.56
N VAL A 569 21.50 -47.59 39.08
CA VAL A 569 21.84 -48.69 38.17
C VAL A 569 20.77 -48.82 37.08
N GLN A 570 21.20 -49.16 35.86
CA GLN A 570 20.29 -49.23 34.70
C GLN A 570 19.40 -50.48 34.73
N SER A 571 18.25 -50.40 34.04
CA SER A 571 17.39 -51.56 33.79
C SER A 571 18.20 -52.73 33.19
N GLY A 572 18.11 -53.91 33.80
CA GLY A 572 18.90 -55.09 33.47
C GLY A 572 20.11 -55.36 34.39
N TRP A 573 20.41 -54.50 35.37
CA TRP A 573 21.52 -54.69 36.30
C TRP A 573 21.22 -55.75 37.38
N SER A 574 22.20 -56.60 37.74
CA SER A 574 22.16 -57.52 38.89
C SER A 574 23.43 -57.45 39.75
N GLY A 575 23.32 -57.42 41.08
CA GLY A 575 24.46 -57.39 41.99
C GLY A 575 24.07 -57.53 43.46
N PHE A 576 24.98 -57.24 44.39
CA PHE A 576 24.62 -57.08 45.80
C PHE A 576 24.15 -55.64 46.05
N ASP A 577 23.18 -55.46 46.96
CA ASP A 577 22.84 -54.15 47.47
C ASP A 577 24.03 -53.54 48.21
N ALA A 578 23.94 -52.26 48.54
CA ALA A 578 24.94 -51.54 49.29
C ALA A 578 24.46 -51.19 50.70
N GLY A 579 25.40 -50.72 51.53
CA GLY A 579 25.12 -50.28 52.90
C GLY A 579 24.67 -51.38 53.85
N LEU A 580 23.66 -51.10 54.69
CA LEU A 580 23.18 -52.05 55.69
C LEU A 580 22.55 -53.32 55.08
N ASN A 581 22.26 -53.29 53.78
CA ASN A 581 21.75 -54.42 53.01
C ASN A 581 22.84 -55.14 52.21
N TYR A 582 24.14 -54.90 52.47
CA TYR A 582 25.27 -55.42 51.67
C TYR A 582 25.25 -56.93 51.38
N CYS A 583 24.56 -57.72 52.21
CA CYS A 583 24.46 -59.16 52.06
C CYS A 583 23.31 -59.61 51.12
N ASN A 584 22.45 -58.68 50.68
CA ASN A 584 21.30 -58.95 49.82
C ASN A 584 21.67 -58.83 48.35
N SER A 585 21.24 -59.78 47.51
CA SER A 585 21.40 -59.71 46.06
C SER A 585 20.16 -59.05 45.43
N CYS A 586 20.36 -58.09 44.54
CA CYS A 586 19.33 -57.30 43.87
C CYS A 586 19.40 -57.41 42.33
N PHE A 587 18.26 -57.19 41.68
CA PHE A 587 18.11 -57.02 40.23
C PHE A 587 17.21 -55.81 39.93
N CYS A 588 17.57 -55.02 38.92
CA CYS A 588 16.81 -53.86 38.44
C CYS A 588 16.11 -54.20 37.12
N GLU A 589 14.79 -54.03 37.05
CA GLU A 589 14.00 -54.17 35.82
C GLU A 589 12.98 -53.04 35.75
N ASP A 590 13.05 -52.24 34.69
CA ASP A 590 12.14 -51.13 34.38
C ASP A 590 11.89 -50.18 35.57
N GLY A 591 12.98 -49.74 36.21
CA GLY A 591 12.94 -48.84 37.37
C GLY A 591 12.58 -49.50 38.70
N ILE A 592 12.33 -50.81 38.75
CA ILE A 592 12.00 -51.55 39.98
C ILE A 592 13.22 -52.36 40.46
N LEU A 593 13.76 -52.03 41.64
CA LEU A 593 14.80 -52.81 42.30
C LEU A 593 14.18 -53.91 43.19
N SER A 594 14.51 -55.17 42.92
CA SER A 594 14.08 -56.34 43.71
C SER A 594 15.26 -57.02 44.37
N CYS A 595 15.24 -57.20 45.69
CA CYS A 595 16.36 -57.74 46.48
C CYS A 595 15.96 -58.95 47.35
N THR A 596 16.93 -59.79 47.75
CA THR A 596 16.73 -60.81 48.80
C THR A 596 16.54 -60.17 50.19
N GLU A 597 15.93 -60.89 51.14
CA GLU A 597 15.68 -60.40 52.53
C GLU A 597 16.52 -61.18 53.58
N LEU A 598 17.84 -61.05 53.50
CA LEU A 598 18.76 -61.50 54.54
C LEU A 598 18.97 -60.37 55.55
N ALA A 599 18.88 -60.70 56.84
CA ALA A 599 19.23 -59.79 57.92
C ALA A 599 20.75 -59.70 58.02
N CYS A 600 21.33 -58.64 57.46
CA CYS A 600 22.78 -58.43 57.47
C CYS A 600 23.26 -58.03 58.87
N ASP A 601 24.43 -58.53 59.28
CA ASP A 601 25.02 -58.22 60.58
C ASP A 601 25.65 -56.81 60.54
N PRO A 602 25.12 -55.82 61.29
CA PRO A 602 25.64 -54.47 61.26
C PRO A 602 27.08 -54.37 61.79
N CYS A 603 27.55 -55.35 62.57
CA CYS A 603 28.95 -55.38 63.02
C CYS A 603 29.94 -55.61 61.88
N LEU A 604 29.50 -56.14 60.73
CA LEU A 604 30.32 -56.38 59.54
C LEU A 604 30.20 -55.27 58.48
N ALA A 605 29.29 -54.32 58.67
CA ALA A 605 29.08 -53.24 57.72
C ALA A 605 30.24 -52.22 57.78
N MET A 606 30.84 -51.91 56.63
CA MET A 606 31.87 -50.87 56.52
C MET A 606 31.21 -49.49 56.40
N PRO A 607 31.75 -48.45 57.06
CA PRO A 607 31.19 -47.11 57.01
C PRO A 607 31.49 -46.41 55.68
N GLU A 608 30.56 -45.59 55.19
CA GLU A 608 30.76 -44.70 54.04
C GLU A 608 30.22 -43.30 54.36
N VAL A 609 31.02 -42.28 54.03
CA VAL A 609 30.70 -40.87 54.35
C VAL A 609 29.41 -40.41 53.67
N GLY A 610 29.08 -40.91 52.47
CA GLY A 610 27.97 -40.40 51.66
C GLY A 610 28.34 -39.11 50.91
N GLU A 611 27.45 -38.67 50.00
CA GLU A 611 27.72 -37.57 49.05
C GLU A 611 27.44 -36.18 49.62
N CYS A 612 26.76 -36.07 50.76
CA CYS A 612 26.50 -34.78 51.40
C CYS A 612 27.73 -34.26 52.18
N ASP A 613 27.89 -32.93 52.23
CA ASP A 613 29.05 -32.27 52.87
C ASP A 613 28.85 -31.95 54.38
N GLY A 614 27.92 -32.60 55.05
CA GLY A 614 27.72 -32.49 56.50
C GLY A 614 28.80 -33.22 57.30
N ALA A 615 28.89 -32.93 58.59
CA ALA A 615 29.87 -33.59 59.47
C ALA A 615 29.22 -34.11 60.75
N PHE A 616 28.73 -35.35 60.70
CA PHE A 616 28.10 -36.04 61.81
C PHE A 616 28.97 -37.20 62.28
N PHE A 617 29.35 -37.22 63.56
CA PHE A 617 30.10 -38.37 64.09
C PHE A 617 29.19 -39.59 64.19
N ARG A 618 29.66 -40.69 63.60
CA ARG A 618 28.99 -42.01 63.53
C ARG A 618 30.00 -43.10 63.80
N TYR A 619 29.54 -44.31 64.07
CA TYR A 619 30.38 -45.38 64.57
C TYR A 619 30.24 -46.67 63.76
N TYR A 620 31.29 -47.47 63.73
CA TYR A 620 31.32 -48.79 63.14
C TYR A 620 32.23 -49.71 63.95
N PHE A 621 31.98 -51.01 63.87
CA PHE A 621 32.85 -51.98 64.54
C PHE A 621 34.02 -52.32 63.63
N ASN A 622 35.22 -51.93 64.05
CA ASN A 622 36.44 -52.22 63.32
C ASN A 622 36.86 -53.66 63.63
N GLN A 623 36.64 -54.54 62.66
CA GLN A 623 36.93 -55.97 62.75
C GLN A 623 38.43 -56.27 62.95
N GLU A 624 39.34 -55.35 62.59
CA GLU A 624 40.77 -55.55 62.76
C GLU A 624 41.25 -55.21 64.17
N THR A 625 40.68 -54.17 64.79
CA THR A 625 41.05 -53.72 66.14
C THR A 625 40.12 -54.26 67.23
N GLU A 626 39.00 -54.86 66.85
CA GLU A 626 37.90 -55.29 67.73
C GLU A 626 37.36 -54.12 68.60
N THR A 627 37.40 -52.89 68.07
CA THR A 627 36.91 -51.68 68.73
C THR A 627 35.86 -50.95 67.90
N CYS A 628 34.99 -50.19 68.57
CA CYS A 628 34.09 -49.27 67.90
C CYS A 628 34.78 -47.94 67.63
N ASP A 629 35.05 -47.67 66.35
CA ASP A 629 35.74 -46.47 65.90
C ASP A 629 34.71 -45.48 65.31
N SER A 630 35.02 -44.18 65.40
CA SER A 630 34.18 -43.13 64.84
C SER A 630 34.61 -42.71 63.44
N PHE A 631 33.66 -42.40 62.55
CA PHE A 631 33.88 -41.72 61.28
C PHE A 631 32.93 -40.52 61.13
N ILE A 632 33.19 -39.65 60.15
CA ILE A 632 32.32 -38.52 59.83
C ILE A 632 31.38 -38.94 58.70
N TRP A 633 30.08 -38.83 58.94
CA TRP A 633 29.03 -39.03 57.94
C TRP A 633 28.51 -37.68 57.42
N GLY A 634 28.31 -37.61 56.11
CA GLY A 634 27.93 -36.47 55.31
C GLY A 634 26.51 -35.93 55.55
N GLY A 635 25.65 -36.69 56.22
CA GLY A 635 24.26 -36.30 56.51
C GLY A 635 23.24 -36.76 55.47
N CYS A 636 23.67 -37.36 54.35
CA CYS A 636 22.81 -38.09 53.42
C CYS A 636 23.62 -39.15 52.65
N GLY A 637 22.93 -40.19 52.15
CA GLY A 637 23.56 -41.31 51.44
C GLY A 637 24.57 -42.07 52.32
N GLY A 638 25.43 -42.89 51.70
CA GLY A 638 26.50 -43.60 52.42
C GLY A 638 25.99 -44.67 53.40
N VAL A 639 26.85 -45.09 54.33
CA VAL A 639 26.60 -46.23 55.21
C VAL A 639 26.97 -45.86 56.63
N VAL A 640 25.96 -45.90 57.52
CA VAL A 640 26.10 -45.64 58.95
C VAL A 640 25.75 -46.92 59.71
N PRO A 641 26.75 -47.72 60.13
CA PRO A 641 26.50 -48.95 60.88
C PRO A 641 25.85 -48.70 62.24
N PHE A 642 26.37 -47.72 62.99
CA PHE A 642 25.84 -47.34 64.30
C PHE A 642 25.81 -45.82 64.46
N GLU A 643 24.70 -45.32 64.99
CA GLU A 643 24.49 -43.90 65.26
C GLU A 643 25.31 -43.41 66.47
N THR A 644 25.49 -44.28 67.48
CA THR A 644 26.18 -43.96 68.74
C THR A 644 27.31 -44.96 69.04
N LEU A 645 28.28 -44.52 69.84
CA LEU A 645 29.40 -45.38 70.26
C LEU A 645 28.87 -46.53 71.13
N GLU A 646 27.92 -46.21 72.01
CA GLU A 646 27.28 -47.13 72.93
C GLU A 646 26.55 -48.24 72.17
N ASP A 647 25.81 -47.93 71.10
CA ASP A 647 25.10 -48.95 70.30
C ASP A 647 26.08 -49.92 69.63
N CYS A 648 27.18 -49.40 69.09
CA CYS A 648 28.23 -50.23 68.49
C CYS A 648 28.89 -51.14 69.56
N GLN A 649 29.26 -50.58 70.71
CA GLN A 649 29.90 -51.33 71.79
C GLN A 649 28.95 -52.37 72.40
N TYR A 650 27.66 -52.04 72.48
CA TYR A 650 26.64 -52.96 72.96
C TYR A 650 26.40 -54.11 71.98
N SER A 651 26.35 -53.80 70.68
CA SER A 651 26.02 -54.78 69.64
C SER A 651 27.19 -55.70 69.30
N CYS A 652 28.41 -55.17 69.31
CA CYS A 652 29.60 -55.86 68.80
C CYS A 652 30.71 -56.07 69.85
N GLY A 653 30.66 -55.38 71.01
CA GLY A 653 31.66 -55.49 72.08
C GLY A 653 31.29 -56.50 73.16
N ASP A 654 32.30 -57.15 73.75
CA ASP A 654 32.12 -58.19 74.77
C ASP A 654 31.78 -57.58 76.15
N ASN A 655 30.48 -57.41 76.44
CA ASN A 655 29.98 -56.74 77.64
C ASN A 655 29.72 -57.70 78.81
N SER A 656 30.75 -57.94 79.61
CA SER A 656 30.58 -58.32 81.02
C SER A 656 30.26 -57.07 81.86
N ASN A 657 28.97 -56.89 82.15
CA ASN A 657 28.35 -56.07 83.21
C ASN A 657 28.32 -54.54 83.08
N ILE A 658 27.08 -54.01 83.23
CA ILE A 658 26.61 -52.68 83.67
C ILE A 658 25.75 -52.03 82.55
N THR A 659 24.48 -52.43 82.43
CA THR A 659 23.26 -51.90 83.09
C THR A 659 22.81 -50.54 82.58
N ASP A 660 21.63 -50.56 81.95
CA ASP A 660 20.54 -49.56 81.96
C ASP A 660 20.93 -48.08 81.95
N ILE A 661 20.45 -47.34 80.93
CA ILE A 661 19.38 -46.37 81.12
C ILE A 661 18.71 -46.02 79.79
N ASP A 662 17.40 -46.00 79.89
CA ASP A 662 16.35 -45.90 78.89
C ASP A 662 15.88 -44.44 78.69
N ASN A 663 15.31 -44.19 77.51
CA ASN A 663 14.26 -43.22 77.16
C ASN A 663 14.49 -41.69 77.17
N GLN A 664 14.13 -41.06 76.04
CA GLN A 664 13.11 -40.01 76.05
C GLN A 664 12.30 -39.90 74.73
N VAL A 665 10.98 -40.07 74.83
CA VAL A 665 9.98 -39.97 73.75
C VAL A 665 9.25 -38.62 73.86
N VAL A 666 9.26 -37.83 72.78
CA VAL A 666 8.64 -36.49 72.67
C VAL A 666 7.14 -36.60 72.32
N LYS A 667 6.28 -35.71 72.86
CA LYS A 667 4.80 -35.83 72.79
C LYS A 667 4.14 -34.68 72.01
N VAL A 668 3.12 -35.00 71.19
CA VAL A 668 2.36 -33.98 70.42
C VAL A 668 1.45 -33.15 71.33
N ILE A 669 1.58 -31.83 71.27
CA ILE A 669 0.71 -30.86 71.97
C ILE A 669 -0.50 -30.45 71.12
N LYS A 670 -0.31 -30.21 69.81
CA LYS A 670 -1.38 -29.63 68.99
C LYS A 670 -1.32 -30.05 67.52
N VAL A 671 -2.48 -30.13 66.87
CA VAL A 671 -2.58 -30.33 65.42
C VAL A 671 -3.47 -29.24 64.82
N ILE A 672 -2.94 -28.51 63.84
CA ILE A 672 -3.61 -27.40 63.17
C ILE A 672 -3.58 -27.55 61.64
N ASN A 673 -4.53 -26.94 60.95
CA ASN A 673 -4.50 -26.79 59.49
C ASN A 673 -3.70 -25.54 59.07
N ILE A 674 -3.52 -25.33 57.76
CA ILE A 674 -2.78 -24.17 57.21
C ILE A 674 -3.41 -22.80 57.52
N LEU A 675 -4.68 -22.77 57.95
CA LEU A 675 -5.35 -21.55 58.41
C LEU A 675 -5.19 -21.33 59.92
N GLY A 676 -4.41 -22.16 60.62
CA GLY A 676 -4.13 -22.06 62.05
C GLY A 676 -5.23 -22.60 62.97
N GLN A 677 -6.24 -23.28 62.41
CA GLN A 677 -7.38 -23.80 63.17
C GLN A 677 -7.08 -25.20 63.72
N ASN A 678 -7.49 -25.47 64.96
CA ASN A 678 -7.37 -26.82 65.54
C ASN A 678 -8.27 -27.79 64.78
N VAL A 679 -7.67 -28.88 64.30
CA VAL A 679 -8.38 -29.90 63.52
C VAL A 679 -8.09 -31.28 64.09
N ALA A 680 -9.09 -32.17 64.02
CA ALA A 680 -8.87 -33.57 64.30
C ALA A 680 -8.04 -34.20 63.15
N PRO A 681 -7.16 -35.19 63.43
CA PRO A 681 -6.31 -35.86 62.44
C PRO A 681 -7.04 -36.56 61.27
N SER A 682 -8.37 -36.61 61.31
CA SER A 682 -9.26 -37.24 60.34
C SER A 682 -10.09 -36.24 59.50
N SER A 683 -9.82 -34.93 59.59
CA SER A 683 -10.53 -33.93 58.79
C SER A 683 -10.07 -33.90 57.31
N ASN A 684 -10.91 -33.43 56.39
CA ASN A 684 -10.63 -33.34 54.93
C ASN A 684 -9.63 -32.24 54.53
N SER A 685 -8.74 -31.82 55.43
CA SER A 685 -7.70 -30.82 55.17
C SER A 685 -6.47 -31.50 54.55
N THR A 686 -5.98 -30.97 53.44
CA THR A 686 -4.87 -31.60 52.70
C THR A 686 -3.52 -31.47 53.43
N ILE A 687 -3.34 -30.51 54.35
CA ILE A 687 -2.08 -30.31 55.11
C ILE A 687 -2.36 -30.11 56.60
N PHE A 688 -1.62 -30.83 57.45
CA PHE A 688 -1.62 -30.74 58.92
C PHE A 688 -0.25 -30.35 59.46
N LEU A 689 -0.22 -29.56 60.54
CA LEU A 689 0.98 -29.23 61.30
C LEU A 689 0.84 -29.77 62.73
N TYR A 690 1.70 -30.71 63.11
CA TYR A 690 1.80 -31.31 64.45
C TYR A 690 2.88 -30.59 65.25
N ILE A 691 2.50 -29.98 66.36
CA ILE A 691 3.40 -29.24 67.25
C ILE A 691 3.65 -30.10 68.48
N TYR A 692 4.92 -30.37 68.78
CA TYR A 692 5.38 -31.21 69.90
C TYR A 692 5.83 -30.37 71.09
N ASP A 693 6.00 -31.02 72.25
CA ASP A 693 6.34 -30.36 73.52
C ASP A 693 7.78 -29.91 73.66
N ASP A 694 8.68 -30.47 72.86
CA ASP A 694 10.03 -29.96 72.66
C ASP A 694 10.08 -28.72 71.73
N GLY A 695 8.92 -28.29 71.19
CA GLY A 695 8.78 -27.14 70.30
C GLY A 695 8.98 -27.47 68.82
N SER A 696 9.27 -28.73 68.47
CA SER A 696 9.36 -29.15 67.07
C SER A 696 7.98 -29.15 66.39
N VAL A 697 7.95 -28.87 65.08
CA VAL A 697 6.72 -28.88 64.28
C VAL A 697 6.89 -29.77 63.07
N LYS A 698 6.01 -30.76 62.89
CA LYS A 698 6.00 -31.69 61.75
C LYS A 698 4.82 -31.41 60.83
N LYS A 699 5.09 -31.12 59.56
CA LYS A 699 4.09 -30.96 58.51
C LYS A 699 3.78 -32.31 57.86
N ILE A 700 2.50 -32.65 57.75
CA ILE A 700 2.02 -33.87 57.07
C ILE A 700 1.00 -33.47 56.01
N HIS A 701 1.30 -33.78 54.74
CA HIS A 701 0.38 -33.63 53.63
C HIS A 701 -0.31 -34.97 53.37
N LYS A 702 -1.64 -35.00 53.32
CA LYS A 702 -2.41 -36.18 52.86
C LYS A 702 -3.09 -35.81 51.54
N PRO A 703 -2.64 -36.35 50.40
CA PRO A 703 -3.35 -36.22 49.13
C PRO A 703 -4.77 -36.79 49.29
N LYS A 704 -5.78 -36.14 48.72
CA LYS A 704 -7.12 -36.74 48.67
C LYS A 704 -7.07 -37.92 47.70
N ILE A 705 -7.40 -39.12 48.19
CA ILE A 705 -7.72 -40.29 47.35
C ILE A 705 -9.10 -40.08 46.75
#